data_AF-A0A3Q9S716-F1
#
_entry.id   AF-A0A3Q9S716-F1
#
_cell.length_a   1.000
_cell.length_b   1.000
_cell.length_c   1.000
_cell.angle_alpha   90.00
_cell.angle_beta   90.00
_cell.angle_gamma   90.00
#
_symmetry.space_group_name_H-M   'P 1'
#
loop_
_entity.id
_entity.type
_entity.pdbx_description
1 polymer ?
#
loop_
_entity_poly.entity_id
_entity_poly.type
_entity_poly.pdbx_seq_one_letter_code
_entity_poly.pdbx_strand_id
1 'polypeptide(L)'
;MSYPNNIDKFTSKLNKLDENTYVIEEVVNLADGVYEAELQHDNISLSSLSVYTGSKLTGNKIDTYTLSTPSITPWKKIIKIYSNITPLYITYETTGDTVEADDINRVQDSITNTQTALNAEKSRATGAESDLITNLNNEIDRASESETTLKNNLNSEITRAKDSESALTVNLNNEASRASSAENTLINNLNSEVTRAKAVENTLTNTVSSNKPNWDDKYTKNEIDNKISAVVTSLDYKEHVATYDDLATTYPNPEDGWTVSVDTDNITYKYNGSSWIPISANSIPLVSSTTDGKMSKQDKIDHDDMNSKKHTHSNKGILDIITQTLIDNWNAAYNHISDTVKHITAAERNLWNTVSNKVDKVTGKDLSTNDFSNDYKTKLDGISTGANKTNSSTTNGNIQVDGKDTIVYIHPGSGTNPHGTTKSDVGLSNVTDDAQVKRTEMGVTGGVATLDTNGINAQAPKVHVHVKSDITDFPLSMPANGGNADTIDNLHGSQFVRNDIPSVINIIPDGVGKILELRDNAASGSNESFGGLRVTSAPGTDYVIGKHTKNNNTYFEIRTHTGTILFTIDPVDGAIYKGTSQKLVTSEELSNAGYGDMLKSIYDTNNNGKVDKSEYADSAGNSNTVDGKHAADFVPNVTDISTTDLNDLLTTGFYQGCTVTNAPSNGWYYFVVIKYQGTGWCVQYATGFGSGSTNNAPNNIYMRVMRGGSWDGWTKVLTNKTGTTWNDLKGV
;
A
#
# COMPACT_ATOMS: atom_id res chain seq x y z
N MET A 1 -13.38 54.81 16.44
CA MET A 1 -13.97 56.14 16.16
C MET A 1 -14.99 55.96 15.07
N SER A 2 -16.22 56.44 15.26
CA SER A 2 -17.26 56.35 14.23
C SER A 2 -16.84 57.19 13.03
N TYR A 3 -16.96 56.62 11.83
CA TYR A 3 -16.79 57.35 10.58
C TYR A 3 -17.73 58.56 10.56
N PRO A 4 -17.34 59.75 10.07
CA PRO A 4 -18.26 60.86 9.94
C PRO A 4 -19.39 60.45 8.99
N ASN A 5 -20.64 60.56 9.45
CA ASN A 5 -21.82 60.12 8.69
C ASN A 5 -22.02 60.87 7.37
N ASN A 6 -21.31 61.98 7.15
CA ASN A 6 -21.37 62.79 5.94
C ASN A 6 -19.98 63.29 5.55
N ILE A 7 -19.76 63.51 4.26
CA ILE A 7 -18.55 64.10 3.69
C ILE A 7 -18.52 65.60 4.04
N ASP A 8 -17.35 66.13 4.40
CA ASP A 8 -17.16 67.56 4.62
C ASP A 8 -17.53 68.36 3.36
N LYS A 9 -18.31 69.42 3.53
CA LYS A 9 -18.73 70.33 2.45
C LYS A 9 -18.15 71.72 2.68
N PHE A 10 -17.44 72.23 1.68
CA PHE A 10 -16.87 73.57 1.68
C PHE A 10 -17.54 74.41 0.59
N THR A 11 -17.98 75.62 0.96
CA THR A 11 -18.39 76.63 -0.02
C THR A 11 -17.15 77.13 -0.75
N SER A 12 -17.21 77.22 -2.08
CA SER A 12 -16.09 77.74 -2.87
C SER A 12 -15.84 79.19 -2.49
N LYS A 13 -14.61 79.55 -2.11
CA LYS A 13 -14.23 80.94 -1.88
C LYS A 13 -13.91 81.63 -3.21
N LEU A 14 -14.31 82.88 -3.36
CA LEU A 14 -13.94 83.74 -4.48
C LEU A 14 -12.66 84.50 -4.14
N ASN A 15 -11.73 84.59 -5.09
CA ASN A 15 -10.53 85.38 -4.89
C ASN A 15 -10.88 86.86 -4.80
N LYS A 16 -10.21 87.59 -3.91
CA LYS A 16 -10.33 89.04 -3.90
C LYS A 16 -9.70 89.60 -5.16
N LEU A 17 -10.49 90.26 -6.01
CA LEU A 17 -10.01 90.90 -7.22
C LEU A 17 -9.90 92.41 -7.00
N ASP A 18 -8.73 92.96 -7.34
CA ASP A 18 -8.56 94.39 -7.44
C ASP A 18 -9.24 94.89 -8.72
N GLU A 19 -10.05 95.94 -8.60
CA GLU A 19 -10.76 96.63 -9.70
C GLU A 19 -11.80 95.79 -10.47
N ASN A 20 -12.09 94.56 -10.07
CA ASN A 20 -13.08 93.68 -10.71
C ASN A 20 -14.08 93.13 -9.69
N THR A 21 -15.29 92.79 -10.16
CA THR A 21 -16.38 92.26 -9.32
C THR A 21 -16.97 90.99 -9.92
N TYR A 22 -17.31 90.03 -9.07
CA TYR A 22 -18.15 88.89 -9.41
C TYR A 22 -19.62 89.28 -9.29
N VAL A 23 -20.45 88.76 -10.20
CA VAL A 23 -21.91 88.80 -10.09
C VAL A 23 -22.38 87.44 -9.63
N ILE A 24 -23.02 87.39 -8.46
CA ILE A 24 -23.47 86.15 -7.85
C ILE A 24 -24.99 86.07 -7.87
N GLU A 25 -25.49 84.84 -7.97
CA GLU A 25 -26.87 84.47 -7.71
C GLU A 25 -26.88 83.30 -6.73
N GLU A 26 -27.40 83.52 -5.53
CA GLU A 26 -27.66 82.48 -4.54
C GLU A 26 -29.12 82.03 -4.61
N VAL A 27 -29.32 80.72 -4.64
CA VAL A 27 -30.66 80.12 -4.52
C VAL A 27 -30.90 79.74 -3.08
N VAL A 28 -31.91 80.35 -2.46
CA VAL A 28 -32.25 80.12 -1.06
C VAL A 28 -33.65 79.52 -0.93
N ASN A 29 -33.77 78.51 -0.07
CA ASN A 29 -35.04 77.89 0.26
C ASN A 29 -35.49 78.40 1.63
N LEU A 30 -36.73 78.89 1.72
CA LEU A 30 -37.29 79.41 2.96
C LEU A 30 -37.88 78.26 3.78
N ALA A 31 -37.68 78.32 5.10
CA ALA A 31 -38.36 77.46 6.05
C ALA A 31 -39.41 78.32 6.78
N ASP A 32 -40.66 77.85 6.82
CA ASP A 32 -41.78 78.56 7.47
C ASP A 32 -41.95 80.03 7.05
N GLY A 33 -41.66 80.33 5.77
CA GLY A 33 -41.80 81.67 5.19
C GLY A 33 -40.69 82.66 5.55
N VAL A 34 -39.60 82.19 6.19
CA VAL A 34 -38.45 82.99 6.58
C VAL A 34 -37.14 82.36 6.06
N TYR A 35 -36.23 83.20 5.60
CA TYR A 35 -34.82 82.84 5.42
C TYR A 35 -33.96 83.81 6.20
N GLU A 36 -33.05 83.29 7.03
CA GLU A 36 -32.07 84.08 7.78
C GLU A 36 -30.75 83.33 7.79
N ALA A 37 -29.77 83.85 7.05
CA ALA A 37 -28.42 83.28 7.01
C ALA A 37 -27.40 84.33 6.55
N GLU A 38 -26.13 84.02 6.81
CA GLU A 38 -25.00 84.69 6.15
C GLU A 38 -25.06 84.40 4.64
N LEU A 39 -24.83 85.44 3.84
CA LEU A 39 -24.60 85.28 2.41
C LEU A 39 -23.31 84.48 2.20
N GLN A 40 -23.27 83.70 1.12
CA GLN A 40 -22.21 82.73 0.84
C GLN A 40 -20.85 83.39 0.59
N HIS A 41 -20.84 84.66 0.20
CA HIS A 41 -19.63 85.42 -0.13
C HIS A 41 -19.53 86.74 0.65
N ASP A 42 -18.30 87.22 0.83
CA ASP A 42 -17.98 88.43 1.58
C ASP A 42 -17.91 89.67 0.67
N ASN A 43 -17.59 90.84 1.23
CA ASN A 43 -17.33 92.10 0.53
C ASN A 43 -18.42 92.50 -0.48
N ILE A 44 -19.67 92.25 -0.12
CA ILE A 44 -20.84 92.47 -0.98
C ILE A 44 -21.11 93.97 -1.17
N SER A 45 -21.31 94.37 -2.42
CA SER A 45 -21.77 95.71 -2.78
C SER A 45 -23.27 95.84 -2.50
N LEU A 46 -23.62 96.62 -1.48
CA LEU A 46 -25.01 96.75 -1.03
C LEU A 46 -25.92 97.41 -2.08
N SER A 47 -25.37 98.23 -2.97
CA SER A 47 -26.15 98.88 -4.04
C SER A 47 -26.60 97.93 -5.15
N SER A 48 -25.92 96.78 -5.31
CA SER A 48 -26.27 95.77 -6.31
C SER A 48 -27.07 94.59 -5.73
N LEU A 49 -27.24 94.52 -4.41
CA LEU A 49 -28.00 93.46 -3.77
C LEU A 49 -29.50 93.57 -4.08
N SER A 50 -30.09 92.49 -4.58
CA SER A 50 -31.53 92.40 -4.85
C SER A 50 -32.03 90.97 -4.69
N VAL A 51 -33.31 90.81 -4.35
CA VAL A 51 -33.94 89.50 -4.14
C VAL A 51 -35.12 89.36 -5.11
N TYR A 52 -35.17 88.23 -5.81
CA TYR A 52 -36.20 87.94 -6.82
C TYR A 52 -36.86 86.59 -6.58
N THR A 53 -38.11 86.44 -7.02
CA THR A 53 -38.82 85.16 -7.03
C THR A 53 -38.44 84.27 -8.22
N GLY A 54 -37.53 84.70 -9.09
CA GLY A 54 -37.03 83.95 -10.25
C GLY A 54 -35.54 84.24 -10.53
N SER A 55 -34.87 83.27 -11.17
CA SER A 55 -33.45 83.36 -11.54
C SER A 55 -33.18 84.46 -12.57
N LYS A 56 -31.96 84.99 -12.61
CA LYS A 56 -31.46 86.01 -13.54
C LYS A 56 -32.30 87.28 -13.54
N LEU A 57 -32.65 87.77 -12.35
CA LEU A 57 -33.43 88.99 -12.16
C LEU A 57 -34.86 88.89 -12.74
N THR A 58 -35.44 87.69 -12.79
CA THR A 58 -36.82 87.47 -13.29
C THR A 58 -37.83 87.33 -12.15
N GLY A 59 -39.12 87.51 -12.44
CA GLY A 59 -40.17 87.44 -11.42
C GLY A 59 -40.34 88.73 -10.62
N ASN A 60 -41.00 88.63 -9.46
CA ASN A 60 -41.25 89.79 -8.59
C ASN A 60 -40.03 90.07 -7.72
N LYS A 61 -39.69 91.36 -7.58
CA LYS A 61 -38.66 91.81 -6.65
C LYS A 61 -39.22 91.81 -5.22
N ILE A 62 -38.44 91.29 -4.28
CA ILE A 62 -38.74 91.32 -2.85
C ILE A 62 -37.97 92.47 -2.21
N ASP A 63 -38.67 93.56 -1.88
CA ASP A 63 -38.05 94.73 -1.24
C ASP A 63 -38.11 94.66 0.30
N THR A 64 -38.77 93.65 0.87
CA THR A 64 -38.93 93.45 2.32
C THR A 64 -37.90 92.46 2.87
N TYR A 65 -36.66 92.91 2.97
CA TYR A 65 -35.59 92.19 3.65
C TYR A 65 -34.81 93.12 4.57
N THR A 66 -34.16 92.55 5.59
CA THR A 66 -33.24 93.28 6.47
C THR A 66 -31.84 92.74 6.33
N LEU A 67 -30.85 93.62 6.32
CA LEU A 67 -29.43 93.27 6.34
C LEU A 67 -28.83 93.61 7.69
N SER A 68 -27.98 92.73 8.20
CA SER A 68 -27.16 93.00 9.38
C SER A 68 -25.68 92.68 9.10
N THR A 69 -24.80 93.39 9.79
CA THR A 69 -23.34 93.25 9.66
C THR A 69 -22.77 92.83 11.01
N PRO A 70 -22.11 91.66 11.10
CA PRO A 70 -21.44 91.27 12.32
C PRO A 70 -20.33 92.26 12.70
N SER A 71 -20.16 92.53 14.00
CA SER A 71 -19.19 93.53 14.49
C SER A 71 -17.73 93.13 14.33
N ILE A 72 -17.45 91.82 14.24
CA ILE A 72 -16.10 91.26 14.17
C ILE A 72 -15.68 90.82 12.75
N THR A 73 -16.64 90.61 11.85
CA THR A 73 -16.41 90.24 10.44
C THR A 73 -17.17 91.22 9.53
N PRO A 74 -16.73 92.49 9.44
CA PRO A 74 -17.50 93.57 8.80
C PRO A 74 -17.69 93.37 7.28
N TRP A 75 -16.89 92.50 6.67
CA TRP A 75 -17.01 92.08 5.26
C TRP A 75 -18.15 91.07 5.02
N LYS A 76 -18.73 90.46 6.05
CA LYS A 76 -19.89 89.55 5.95
C LYS A 76 -21.21 90.28 6.03
N LYS A 77 -22.27 89.68 5.46
CA LYS A 77 -23.65 90.17 5.57
C LYS A 77 -24.60 89.02 5.88
N ILE A 78 -25.49 89.26 6.84
CA ILE A 78 -26.61 88.37 7.14
C ILE A 78 -27.86 89.01 6.56
N ILE A 79 -28.57 88.26 5.72
CA ILE A 79 -29.84 88.68 5.14
C ILE A 79 -30.98 87.94 5.82
N LYS A 80 -32.04 88.67 6.15
CA LYS A 80 -33.30 88.11 6.62
C LYS A 80 -34.44 88.52 5.71
N ILE A 81 -35.13 87.53 5.15
CA ILE A 81 -36.16 87.71 4.13
C ILE A 81 -37.46 87.06 4.62
N TYR A 82 -38.58 87.75 4.43
CA TYR A 82 -39.92 87.21 4.68
C TYR A 82 -40.66 87.07 3.35
N SER A 83 -41.06 85.85 3.00
CA SER A 83 -41.79 85.59 1.75
C SER A 83 -42.58 84.29 1.83
N ASN A 84 -43.76 84.28 1.21
CA ASN A 84 -44.58 83.07 1.04
C ASN A 84 -44.18 82.27 -0.22
N ILE A 85 -43.14 82.70 -0.94
CA ILE A 85 -42.63 82.09 -2.17
C ILE A 85 -41.22 81.57 -1.91
N THR A 86 -40.96 80.32 -2.32
CA THR A 86 -39.66 79.63 -2.25
C THR A 86 -39.48 78.78 -3.52
N PRO A 87 -38.27 78.69 -4.10
CA PRO A 87 -37.02 79.35 -3.71
C PRO A 87 -37.00 80.85 -4.04
N LEU A 88 -36.10 81.58 -3.40
CA LEU A 88 -35.74 82.95 -3.78
C LEU A 88 -34.33 82.98 -4.36
N TYR A 89 -34.09 83.98 -5.19
CA TYR A 89 -32.82 84.22 -5.86
C TYR A 89 -32.26 85.54 -5.38
N ILE A 90 -31.19 85.48 -4.59
CA ILE A 90 -30.48 86.65 -4.09
C ILE A 90 -29.35 86.91 -5.06
N THR A 91 -29.33 88.10 -5.64
CA THR A 91 -28.26 88.51 -6.54
C THR A 91 -27.51 89.70 -5.96
N TYR A 92 -26.20 89.73 -6.16
CA TYR A 92 -25.35 90.82 -5.70
C TYR A 92 -24.00 90.79 -6.41
N GLU A 93 -23.27 91.90 -6.33
CA GLU A 93 -21.88 91.98 -6.75
C GLU A 93 -20.94 91.89 -5.54
N THR A 94 -19.81 91.21 -5.70
CA THR A 94 -18.76 91.11 -4.67
C THR A 94 -17.38 91.28 -5.29
N THR A 95 -16.44 91.86 -4.54
CA THR A 95 -15.01 91.90 -4.92
C THR A 95 -14.27 90.60 -4.58
N GLY A 96 -14.94 89.62 -3.97
CA GLY A 96 -14.39 88.34 -3.55
C GLY A 96 -14.34 88.18 -2.02
N ASP A 97 -13.95 86.99 -1.57
CA ASP A 97 -14.04 86.60 -0.16
C ASP A 97 -12.79 87.00 0.65
N THR A 98 -12.98 87.15 1.95
CA THR A 98 -11.88 87.35 2.90
C THR A 98 -11.57 86.01 3.55
N VAL A 99 -10.31 85.59 3.51
CA VAL A 99 -9.87 84.37 4.19
C VAL A 99 -9.67 84.65 5.67
N GLU A 100 -10.41 83.95 6.52
CA GLU A 100 -10.32 84.06 7.98
C GLU A 100 -9.51 82.90 8.59
N ALA A 101 -9.03 83.10 9.83
CA ALA A 101 -8.42 82.01 10.59
C ALA A 101 -9.38 80.82 10.76
N ASP A 102 -10.67 81.09 10.89
CA ASP A 102 -11.71 80.06 10.99
C ASP A 102 -11.84 79.21 9.71
N ASP A 103 -11.67 79.80 8.53
CA ASP A 103 -11.67 79.04 7.26
C ASP A 103 -10.50 78.05 7.22
N ILE A 104 -9.31 78.50 7.64
CA ILE A 104 -8.10 77.65 7.70
C ILE A 104 -8.27 76.56 8.75
N ASN A 105 -8.80 76.88 9.94
CA ASN A 105 -9.05 75.92 10.99
C ASN A 105 -10.01 74.81 10.54
N ARG A 106 -11.09 75.16 9.82
CA ARG A 106 -12.04 74.17 9.24
C ARG A 106 -11.35 73.20 8.27
N VAL A 107 -10.46 73.70 7.42
CA VAL A 107 -9.67 72.85 6.51
C VAL A 107 -8.72 71.96 7.30
N GLN A 108 -8.04 72.50 8.32
CA GLN A 108 -7.13 71.75 9.18
C GLN A 108 -7.86 70.63 9.95
N ASP A 109 -9.06 70.89 10.46
CA ASP A 109 -9.90 69.91 11.13
C ASP A 109 -10.30 68.78 10.16
N SER A 110 -10.73 69.12 8.94
CA SER A 110 -11.08 68.14 7.91
C SER A 110 -9.89 67.25 7.50
N ILE A 111 -8.70 67.85 7.33
CA ILE A 111 -7.46 67.12 7.06
C ILE A 111 -7.14 66.18 8.22
N THR A 112 -7.24 66.65 9.46
CA THR A 112 -6.97 65.85 10.67
C THR A 112 -7.95 64.69 10.81
N ASN A 113 -9.24 64.93 10.55
CA ASN A 113 -10.28 63.91 10.56
C ASN A 113 -10.01 62.84 9.48
N THR A 114 -9.68 63.25 8.26
CA THR A 114 -9.35 62.36 7.15
C THR A 114 -8.11 61.52 7.47
N GLN A 115 -7.06 62.14 8.03
CA GLN A 115 -5.85 61.43 8.44
C GLN A 115 -6.13 60.40 9.53
N THR A 116 -6.99 60.74 10.49
CA THR A 116 -7.40 59.82 11.56
C THR A 116 -8.19 58.64 11.01
N ALA A 117 -9.12 58.88 10.08
CA ALA A 117 -9.89 57.84 9.41
C ALA A 117 -8.99 56.91 8.58
N LEU A 118 -8.06 57.47 7.82
CA LEU A 118 -7.08 56.71 7.04
C LEU A 118 -6.20 55.83 7.94
N ASN A 119 -5.74 56.36 9.08
CA ASN A 119 -4.95 55.59 10.03
C ASN A 119 -5.75 54.43 10.66
N ALA A 120 -7.02 54.66 11.00
CA ALA A 120 -7.91 53.63 11.49
C ALA A 120 -8.15 52.53 10.43
N GLU A 121 -8.39 52.93 9.18
CA GLU A 121 -8.60 52.01 8.07
C GLU A 121 -7.33 51.19 7.77
N LYS A 122 -6.16 51.83 7.77
CA LYS A 122 -4.88 51.14 7.66
C LYS A 122 -4.72 50.08 8.76
N SER A 123 -5.02 50.45 10.01
CA SER A 123 -4.94 49.50 11.13
C SER A 123 -5.93 48.34 10.99
N ARG A 124 -7.17 48.62 10.53
CA ARG A 124 -8.20 47.61 10.29
C ARG A 124 -7.79 46.65 9.17
N ALA A 125 -7.30 47.19 8.06
CA ALA A 125 -6.86 46.42 6.90
C ALA A 125 -5.68 45.52 7.25
N THR A 126 -4.62 46.08 7.88
CA THR A 126 -3.46 45.29 8.32
C THR A 126 -3.84 44.22 9.34
N GLY A 127 -4.77 44.50 10.28
CA GLY A 127 -5.29 43.50 11.20
C GLY A 127 -6.01 42.36 10.49
N ALA A 128 -6.95 42.69 9.58
CA ALA A 128 -7.69 41.70 8.82
C ALA A 128 -6.79 40.85 7.90
N GLU A 129 -5.76 41.46 7.29
CA GLU A 129 -4.76 40.73 6.50
C GLU A 129 -3.93 39.79 7.36
N SER A 130 -3.51 40.22 8.56
CA SER A 130 -2.79 39.38 9.52
C SER A 130 -3.64 38.17 9.96
N ASP A 131 -4.93 38.38 10.23
CA ASP A 131 -5.85 37.30 10.59
C ASP A 131 -6.05 36.33 9.42
N LEU A 132 -6.19 36.85 8.19
CA LEU A 132 -6.34 36.03 6.99
C LEU A 132 -5.09 35.17 6.74
N ILE A 133 -3.89 35.74 6.89
CA ILE A 133 -2.62 35.02 6.77
C ILE A 133 -2.53 33.91 7.82
N THR A 134 -2.89 34.21 9.06
CA THR A 134 -2.87 33.22 10.16
C THR A 134 -3.83 32.06 9.87
N ASN A 135 -5.06 32.36 9.45
CA ASN A 135 -6.04 31.34 9.11
C ASN A 135 -5.60 30.49 7.90
N LEU A 136 -5.01 31.12 6.89
CA LEU A 136 -4.51 30.40 5.72
C LEU A 136 -3.36 29.46 6.08
N ASN A 137 -2.41 29.89 6.92
CA ASN A 137 -1.32 29.04 7.38
C ASN A 137 -1.84 27.85 8.20
N ASN A 138 -2.77 28.08 9.13
CA ASN A 138 -3.39 26.99 9.90
C ASN A 138 -4.12 25.99 8.99
N GLU A 139 -4.78 26.46 7.93
CA GLU A 139 -5.44 25.60 6.94
C GLU A 139 -4.44 24.79 6.13
N ILE A 140 -3.33 25.41 5.71
CA ILE A 140 -2.22 24.74 5.00
C ILE A 140 -1.64 23.62 5.86
N ASP A 141 -1.38 23.89 7.15
CA ASP A 141 -0.82 22.92 8.08
C ASP A 141 -1.78 21.74 8.27
N ARG A 142 -3.05 22.03 8.59
CA ARG A 142 -4.10 21.01 8.74
C ARG A 142 -4.25 20.14 7.48
N ALA A 143 -4.26 20.76 6.29
CA ALA A 143 -4.37 20.05 5.03
C ALA A 143 -3.14 19.15 4.80
N SER A 144 -1.94 19.66 5.03
CA SER A 144 -0.68 18.93 4.85
C SER A 144 -0.56 17.71 5.79
N GLU A 145 -0.99 17.86 7.04
CA GLU A 145 -1.04 16.75 8.02
C GLU A 145 -2.04 15.68 7.62
N SER A 146 -3.25 16.09 7.17
CA SER A 146 -4.28 15.18 6.69
C SER A 146 -3.83 14.42 5.43
N GLU A 147 -3.22 15.10 4.47
CA GLU A 147 -2.67 14.49 3.26
C GLU A 147 -1.54 13.49 3.57
N THR A 148 -0.65 13.84 4.50
CA THR A 148 0.41 12.94 4.97
C THR A 148 -0.18 11.68 5.61
N THR A 149 -1.22 11.84 6.43
CA THR A 149 -1.94 10.73 7.06
C THR A 149 -2.58 9.81 6.03
N LEU A 150 -3.31 10.38 5.05
CA LEU A 150 -3.94 9.61 3.97
C LEU A 150 -2.90 8.86 3.13
N LYS A 151 -1.77 9.49 2.83
CA LYS A 151 -0.66 8.86 2.10
C LYS A 151 -0.07 7.67 2.86
N ASN A 152 0.13 7.80 4.17
CA ASN A 152 0.65 6.73 5.01
C ASN A 152 -0.34 5.56 5.14
N ASN A 153 -1.62 5.86 5.31
CA ASN A 153 -2.68 4.84 5.36
C ASN A 153 -2.78 4.09 4.03
N LEU A 154 -2.74 4.81 2.91
CA LEU A 154 -2.77 4.19 1.57
C LEU A 154 -1.54 3.30 1.33
N ASN A 155 -0.34 3.75 1.70
CA ASN A 155 0.87 2.94 1.58
C ASN A 155 0.81 1.67 2.44
N SER A 156 0.29 1.78 3.66
CA SER A 156 0.12 0.63 4.56
C SER A 156 -0.88 -0.38 3.98
N GLU A 157 -2.00 0.11 3.43
CA GLU A 157 -3.01 -0.72 2.79
C GLU A 157 -2.49 -1.39 1.52
N ILE A 158 -1.68 -0.69 0.71
CA ILE A 158 -1.00 -1.26 -0.47
C ILE A 158 -0.09 -2.42 -0.04
N THR A 159 0.70 -2.24 1.01
CA THR A 159 1.59 -3.29 1.52
C THR A 159 0.78 -4.48 2.03
N ARG A 160 -0.24 -4.23 2.87
CA ARG A 160 -1.13 -5.27 3.40
C ARG A 160 -1.81 -6.09 2.29
N ALA A 161 -2.28 -5.42 1.25
CA ALA A 161 -2.91 -6.06 0.10
C ALA A 161 -1.91 -6.95 -0.65
N LYS A 162 -0.71 -6.44 -0.97
CA LYS A 162 0.34 -7.20 -1.65
C LYS A 162 0.78 -8.43 -0.87
N ASP A 163 0.95 -8.30 0.44
CA ASP A 163 1.36 -9.41 1.30
C ASP A 163 0.27 -10.49 1.34
N SER A 164 -1.00 -10.08 1.45
CA SER A 164 -2.14 -11.00 1.40
C SER A 164 -2.28 -11.69 0.04
N GLU A 165 -2.07 -10.99 -1.07
CA GLU A 165 -2.12 -11.54 -2.43
C GLU A 165 -0.98 -12.54 -2.66
N SER A 166 0.23 -12.22 -2.17
CA SER A 166 1.38 -13.12 -2.21
C SER A 166 1.12 -14.40 -1.41
N ALA A 167 0.58 -14.28 -0.20
CA ALA A 167 0.21 -15.42 0.63
C ALA A 167 -0.88 -16.29 -0.03
N LEU A 168 -1.90 -15.67 -0.62
CA LEU A 168 -2.96 -16.38 -1.33
C LEU A 168 -2.41 -17.13 -2.56
N THR A 169 -1.48 -16.50 -3.29
CA THR A 169 -0.81 -17.11 -4.43
C THR A 169 0.00 -18.35 -4.03
N VAL A 170 0.75 -18.26 -2.93
CA VAL A 170 1.50 -19.41 -2.38
C VAL A 170 0.55 -20.53 -1.97
N ASN A 171 -0.53 -20.20 -1.25
CA ASN A 171 -1.50 -21.20 -0.80
C ASN A 171 -2.19 -21.91 -1.98
N LEU A 172 -2.57 -21.17 -3.02
CA LEU A 172 -3.15 -21.75 -4.24
C LEU A 172 -2.17 -22.66 -4.96
N ASN A 173 -0.89 -22.27 -5.07
CA ASN A 173 0.14 -23.11 -5.70
C ASN A 173 0.41 -24.40 -4.90
N ASN A 174 0.41 -24.30 -3.57
CA ASN A 174 0.54 -25.47 -2.70
C ASN A 174 -0.66 -26.41 -2.82
N GLU A 175 -1.87 -25.87 -2.85
CA GLU A 175 -3.10 -26.67 -3.00
C GLU A 175 -3.17 -27.33 -4.39
N ALA A 176 -2.80 -26.62 -5.45
CA ALA A 176 -2.68 -27.19 -6.79
C ALA A 176 -1.70 -28.37 -6.81
N SER A 177 -0.53 -28.21 -6.19
CA SER A 177 0.50 -29.26 -6.09
C SER A 177 0.01 -30.48 -5.30
N ARG A 178 -0.67 -30.24 -4.17
CA ARG A 178 -1.27 -31.28 -3.34
C ARG A 178 -2.36 -32.04 -4.10
N ALA A 179 -3.24 -31.33 -4.79
CA ALA A 179 -4.32 -31.91 -5.60
C ALA A 179 -3.75 -32.78 -6.73
N SER A 180 -2.81 -32.27 -7.53
CA SER A 180 -2.20 -33.04 -8.61
C SER A 180 -1.48 -34.30 -8.12
N SER A 181 -0.85 -34.25 -6.94
CA SER A 181 -0.21 -35.42 -6.33
C SER A 181 -1.23 -36.48 -5.90
N ALA A 182 -2.35 -36.06 -5.31
CA ALA A 182 -3.45 -36.94 -4.93
C ALA A 182 -4.12 -37.56 -6.16
N GLU A 183 -4.37 -36.77 -7.21
CA GLU A 183 -4.93 -37.22 -8.48
C GLU A 183 -4.02 -38.25 -9.17
N ASN A 184 -2.71 -38.00 -9.25
CA ASN A 184 -1.75 -38.98 -9.77
C ASN A 184 -1.77 -40.29 -8.99
N THR A 185 -1.92 -40.22 -7.67
CA THR A 185 -2.05 -41.42 -6.81
C THR A 185 -3.33 -42.20 -7.14
N LEU A 186 -4.46 -41.51 -7.27
CA LEU A 186 -5.74 -42.13 -7.65
C LEU A 186 -5.67 -42.77 -9.05
N ILE A 187 -5.06 -42.09 -10.01
CA ILE A 187 -4.84 -42.61 -11.37
C ILE A 187 -4.00 -43.88 -11.34
N ASN A 188 -2.89 -43.89 -10.59
CA ASN A 188 -2.03 -45.06 -10.46
C ASN A 188 -2.77 -46.24 -9.81
N ASN A 189 -3.49 -45.99 -8.72
CA ASN A 189 -4.28 -47.03 -8.06
C ASN A 189 -5.36 -47.60 -8.98
N LEU A 190 -6.05 -46.74 -9.74
CA LEU A 190 -7.06 -47.17 -10.69
C LEU A 190 -6.44 -48.01 -11.82
N ASN A 191 -5.29 -47.61 -12.36
CA ASN A 191 -4.58 -48.36 -13.39
C ASN A 191 -4.11 -49.74 -12.88
N SER A 192 -3.61 -49.81 -11.65
CA SER A 192 -3.26 -51.09 -11.01
C SER A 192 -4.48 -51.98 -10.83
N GLU A 193 -5.61 -51.43 -10.39
CA GLU A 193 -6.85 -52.18 -10.20
C GLU A 193 -7.44 -52.66 -11.54
N VAL A 194 -7.43 -51.82 -12.58
CA VAL A 194 -7.81 -52.21 -13.94
C VAL A 194 -6.94 -53.37 -14.44
N THR A 195 -5.63 -53.34 -14.17
CA THR A 195 -4.72 -54.42 -14.57
C THR A 195 -5.03 -55.71 -13.81
N ARG A 196 -5.23 -55.61 -12.49
CA ARG A 196 -5.59 -56.74 -11.63
C ARG A 196 -6.93 -57.36 -12.04
N ALA A 197 -7.94 -56.54 -12.29
CA ALA A 197 -9.27 -56.97 -12.72
C ALA A 197 -9.19 -57.71 -14.06
N LYS A 198 -8.53 -57.13 -15.07
CA LYS A 198 -8.31 -57.78 -16.38
C LYS A 198 -7.60 -59.14 -16.26
N ALA A 199 -6.60 -59.24 -15.39
CA ALA A 199 -5.89 -60.51 -15.18
C ALA A 199 -6.83 -61.57 -14.59
N VAL A 200 -7.61 -61.23 -13.56
CA VAL A 200 -8.59 -62.13 -12.94
C VAL A 200 -9.70 -62.51 -13.93
N GLU A 201 -10.22 -61.55 -14.70
CA GLU A 201 -11.24 -61.78 -15.73
C GLU A 201 -10.73 -62.71 -16.82
N ASN A 202 -9.47 -62.57 -17.27
CA ASN A 202 -8.85 -63.50 -18.20
C ASN A 202 -8.71 -64.90 -17.59
N THR A 203 -8.29 -65.03 -16.33
CA THR A 203 -8.23 -66.33 -15.63
C THR A 203 -9.61 -66.97 -15.54
N LEU A 204 -10.65 -66.20 -15.18
CA LEU A 204 -12.02 -66.69 -15.09
C LEU A 204 -12.53 -67.12 -16.47
N THR A 205 -12.32 -66.30 -17.49
CA THR A 205 -12.68 -66.59 -18.88
C THR A 205 -12.00 -67.86 -19.36
N ASN A 206 -10.69 -67.99 -19.14
CA ASN A 206 -9.94 -69.20 -19.48
C ASN A 206 -10.47 -70.43 -18.74
N THR A 207 -10.79 -70.30 -17.45
CA THR A 207 -11.36 -71.39 -16.64
C THR A 207 -12.72 -71.82 -17.18
N VAL A 208 -13.61 -70.86 -17.47
CA VAL A 208 -14.92 -71.13 -18.09
C VAL A 208 -14.76 -71.79 -19.45
N SER A 209 -13.88 -71.26 -20.31
CA SER A 209 -13.57 -71.84 -21.62
C SER A 209 -12.93 -73.23 -21.55
N SER A 210 -12.16 -73.52 -20.51
CA SER A 210 -11.50 -74.82 -20.28
C SER A 210 -12.42 -75.84 -19.63
N ASN A 211 -13.47 -75.38 -18.93
CA ASN A 211 -14.52 -76.23 -18.35
C ASN A 211 -15.71 -76.44 -19.31
N LYS A 212 -15.94 -75.53 -20.27
CA LYS A 212 -16.89 -75.69 -21.38
C LYS A 212 -16.70 -76.95 -22.27
N PRO A 213 -15.49 -77.53 -22.47
CA PRO A 213 -15.30 -78.77 -23.23
C PRO A 213 -15.93 -80.01 -22.58
N ASN A 214 -16.40 -79.90 -21.33
CA ASN A 214 -17.15 -80.97 -20.65
C ASN A 214 -18.68 -80.78 -20.71
N TRP A 215 -19.19 -79.66 -21.23
CA TRP A 215 -20.65 -79.39 -21.32
C TRP A 215 -21.17 -79.25 -22.75
N ASP A 216 -20.31 -78.98 -23.73
CA ASP A 216 -20.65 -79.29 -25.12
C ASP A 216 -20.21 -80.74 -25.34
N ASP A 217 -21.14 -81.70 -25.28
CA ASP A 217 -20.85 -83.11 -25.54
C ASP A 217 -19.99 -83.21 -26.80
N LYS A 218 -18.85 -83.92 -26.70
CA LYS A 218 -17.90 -84.19 -27.81
C LYS A 218 -18.58 -84.70 -29.08
N TYR A 219 -19.80 -85.20 -28.94
CA TYR A 219 -20.74 -85.52 -29.99
C TYR A 219 -22.03 -84.77 -29.68
N THR A 220 -22.56 -84.02 -30.63
CA THR A 220 -23.93 -83.53 -30.54
C THR A 220 -24.87 -84.70 -30.24
N LYS A 221 -26.00 -84.48 -29.56
CA LYS A 221 -27.01 -85.53 -29.34
C LYS A 221 -27.31 -86.31 -30.64
N ASN A 222 -27.35 -85.59 -31.76
CA ASN A 222 -27.55 -86.18 -33.08
C ASN A 222 -26.41 -87.11 -33.52
N GLU A 223 -25.14 -86.76 -33.26
CA GLU A 223 -24.00 -87.64 -33.52
C GLU A 223 -23.95 -88.85 -32.57
N ILE A 224 -24.35 -88.69 -31.31
CA ILE A 224 -24.50 -89.81 -30.37
C ILE A 224 -25.59 -90.75 -30.86
N ASP A 225 -26.76 -90.22 -31.17
CA ASP A 225 -27.90 -90.98 -31.67
C ASP A 225 -27.54 -91.69 -33.00
N ASN A 226 -26.80 -91.03 -33.90
CA ASN A 226 -26.31 -91.63 -35.14
C ASN A 226 -25.28 -92.74 -34.89
N LYS A 227 -24.34 -92.56 -33.95
CA LYS A 227 -23.34 -93.58 -33.62
C LYS A 227 -23.97 -94.78 -32.93
N ILE A 228 -24.91 -94.55 -32.01
CA ILE A 228 -25.69 -95.61 -31.37
C ILE A 228 -26.49 -96.36 -32.44
N SER A 229 -27.17 -95.64 -33.34
CA SER A 229 -27.94 -96.23 -34.44
C SER A 229 -27.07 -97.06 -35.38
N ALA A 230 -25.87 -96.58 -35.75
CA ALA A 230 -24.91 -97.33 -36.57
C ALA A 230 -24.43 -98.62 -35.88
N VAL A 231 -24.11 -98.55 -34.58
CA VAL A 231 -23.71 -99.71 -33.80
C VAL A 231 -24.85 -100.71 -33.68
N VAL A 232 -26.06 -100.26 -33.33
CA VAL A 232 -27.27 -101.11 -33.24
C VAL A 232 -27.54 -101.79 -34.58
N THR A 233 -27.49 -101.03 -35.69
CA THR A 233 -27.68 -101.59 -37.03
C THR A 233 -26.63 -102.65 -37.36
N SER A 234 -25.35 -102.43 -37.01
CA SER A 234 -24.29 -103.42 -37.25
C SER A 234 -24.39 -104.67 -36.36
N LEU A 235 -25.00 -104.56 -35.18
CA LEU A 235 -25.25 -105.70 -34.30
C LEU A 235 -26.44 -106.52 -34.80
N ASP A 236 -27.49 -105.84 -35.28
CA ASP A 236 -28.71 -106.49 -35.74
C ASP A 236 -28.54 -107.07 -37.15
N TYR A 237 -27.84 -106.41 -38.08
CA TYR A 237 -27.62 -106.96 -39.43
C TYR A 237 -26.50 -108.01 -39.45
N LYS A 238 -26.79 -109.21 -39.95
CA LYS A 238 -25.77 -110.25 -40.20
C LYS A 238 -25.48 -110.42 -41.69
N GLU A 239 -24.38 -111.10 -41.98
CA GLU A 239 -23.97 -111.45 -43.35
C GLU A 239 -25.12 -112.15 -44.08
N HIS A 240 -25.25 -111.84 -45.37
CA HIS A 240 -26.30 -112.42 -46.19
C HIS A 240 -26.12 -113.93 -46.34
N VAL A 241 -27.23 -114.63 -46.61
CA VAL A 241 -27.21 -116.06 -46.93
C VAL A 241 -27.76 -116.29 -48.33
N ALA A 242 -27.29 -117.34 -48.99
CA ALA A 242 -27.67 -117.62 -50.37
C ALA A 242 -29.16 -117.96 -50.48
N THR A 243 -29.68 -118.86 -49.63
CA THR A 243 -31.07 -119.33 -49.65
C THR A 243 -31.75 -119.20 -48.28
N TYR A 244 -33.09 -119.22 -48.24
CA TYR A 244 -33.83 -119.13 -46.98
C TYR A 244 -33.50 -120.29 -46.01
N ASP A 245 -33.30 -121.49 -46.54
CA ASP A 245 -32.94 -122.68 -45.74
C ASP A 245 -31.56 -122.53 -45.07
N ASP A 246 -30.66 -121.73 -45.65
CA ASP A 246 -29.32 -121.45 -45.11
C ASP A 246 -29.35 -120.57 -43.85
N LEU A 247 -30.48 -119.91 -43.53
CA LEU A 247 -30.63 -119.14 -42.30
C LEU A 247 -30.49 -120.03 -41.06
N ALA A 248 -31.10 -121.23 -41.09
CA ALA A 248 -31.11 -122.15 -39.96
C ALA A 248 -29.75 -122.85 -39.74
N THR A 249 -28.93 -122.96 -40.79
CA THR A 249 -27.61 -123.61 -40.73
C THR A 249 -26.48 -122.62 -40.44
N THR A 250 -26.55 -121.42 -41.01
CA THR A 250 -25.55 -120.35 -40.83
C THR A 250 -25.73 -119.63 -39.48
N TYR A 251 -26.98 -119.45 -39.04
CA TYR A 251 -27.33 -118.83 -37.77
C TYR A 251 -28.18 -119.80 -36.92
N PRO A 252 -27.59 -120.86 -36.34
CA PRO A 252 -28.34 -121.90 -35.62
C PRO A 252 -28.91 -121.45 -34.27
N ASN A 253 -28.38 -120.36 -33.69
CA ASN A 253 -28.88 -119.73 -32.47
C ASN A 253 -29.09 -118.23 -32.70
N PRO A 254 -30.10 -117.83 -33.48
CA PRO A 254 -30.33 -116.42 -33.77
C PRO A 254 -30.92 -115.71 -32.56
N GLU A 255 -30.47 -114.49 -32.30
CA GLU A 255 -31.05 -113.64 -31.25
C GLU A 255 -32.18 -112.78 -31.84
N ASP A 256 -33.16 -112.44 -31.00
CA ASP A 256 -34.25 -111.55 -31.38
C ASP A 256 -33.68 -110.21 -31.91
N GLY A 257 -34.17 -109.76 -33.05
CA GLY A 257 -33.68 -108.54 -33.70
C GLY A 257 -32.73 -108.78 -34.88
N TRP A 258 -32.06 -109.93 -34.96
CA TRP A 258 -31.12 -110.21 -36.05
C TRP A 258 -31.81 -110.14 -37.41
N THR A 259 -31.16 -109.49 -38.37
CA THR A 259 -31.69 -109.16 -39.69
C THR A 259 -30.74 -109.67 -40.76
N VAL A 260 -31.22 -110.45 -41.71
CA VAL A 260 -30.42 -111.13 -42.73
C VAL A 260 -31.12 -111.06 -44.08
N SER A 261 -30.38 -110.69 -45.12
CA SER A 261 -30.85 -110.75 -46.50
C SER A 261 -30.63 -112.14 -47.09
N VAL A 262 -31.64 -112.65 -47.77
CA VAL A 262 -31.56 -113.90 -48.54
C VAL A 262 -31.42 -113.55 -50.02
N ASP A 263 -30.35 -114.03 -50.66
CA ASP A 263 -30.00 -113.61 -52.03
C ASP A 263 -31.00 -114.12 -53.07
N THR A 264 -31.52 -115.33 -52.89
CA THR A 264 -32.38 -115.96 -53.91
C THR A 264 -33.76 -115.33 -54.06
N ASP A 265 -34.34 -114.79 -53.00
CA ASP A 265 -35.68 -114.18 -53.02
C ASP A 265 -35.64 -112.65 -52.91
N ASN A 266 -34.45 -112.09 -52.66
CA ASN A 266 -34.22 -110.66 -52.47
C ASN A 266 -35.10 -110.07 -51.35
N ILE A 267 -35.36 -110.88 -50.31
CA ILE A 267 -36.11 -110.51 -49.11
C ILE A 267 -35.14 -110.44 -47.92
N THR A 268 -35.28 -109.38 -47.13
CA THR A 268 -34.65 -109.28 -45.82
C THR A 268 -35.58 -109.90 -44.77
N TYR A 269 -35.05 -110.84 -44.00
CA TYR A 269 -35.73 -111.49 -42.90
C TYR A 269 -35.21 -110.97 -41.55
N LYS A 270 -36.09 -110.83 -40.57
CA LYS A 270 -35.76 -110.48 -39.19
C LYS A 270 -36.18 -111.61 -38.25
N TYR A 271 -35.31 -112.04 -37.34
CA TYR A 271 -35.66 -113.02 -36.33
C TYR A 271 -36.44 -112.35 -35.19
N ASN A 272 -37.61 -112.88 -34.86
CA ASN A 272 -38.52 -112.32 -33.84
C ASN A 272 -38.45 -113.03 -32.48
N GLY A 273 -37.34 -113.74 -32.21
CA GLY A 273 -37.16 -114.58 -31.02
C GLY A 273 -37.74 -115.99 -31.14
N SER A 274 -38.44 -116.32 -32.24
CA SER A 274 -38.94 -117.68 -32.50
C SER A 274 -38.83 -118.12 -33.95
N SER A 275 -38.91 -117.20 -34.92
CA SER A 275 -38.82 -117.48 -36.35
C SER A 275 -38.30 -116.29 -37.15
N TRP A 276 -37.73 -116.57 -38.34
CA TRP A 276 -37.36 -115.55 -39.31
C TRP A 276 -38.60 -115.06 -40.05
N ILE A 277 -38.89 -113.76 -39.98
CA ILE A 277 -40.04 -113.12 -40.62
C ILE A 277 -39.59 -112.15 -41.72
N PRO A 278 -40.23 -112.11 -42.90
CA PRO A 278 -39.86 -111.19 -43.98
C PRO A 278 -40.24 -109.75 -43.63
N ILE A 279 -39.32 -108.79 -43.83
CA ILE A 279 -39.50 -107.38 -43.44
C ILE A 279 -39.27 -106.35 -44.55
N SER A 280 -38.76 -106.72 -45.72
CA SER A 280 -38.56 -105.78 -46.82
C SER A 280 -39.44 -106.11 -48.04
N ALA A 281 -40.35 -105.20 -48.40
CA ALA A 281 -41.04 -105.18 -49.69
C ALA A 281 -40.94 -103.77 -50.30
N ASN A 282 -40.33 -103.65 -51.49
CA ASN A 282 -40.26 -102.52 -52.44
C ASN A 282 -40.22 -101.06 -51.88
N SER A 283 -39.08 -100.37 -52.00
CA SER A 283 -38.81 -99.01 -51.50
C SER A 283 -39.80 -97.90 -51.95
N ILE A 284 -40.24 -97.06 -50.99
CA ILE A 284 -41.11 -95.89 -51.18
C ILE A 284 -40.35 -94.69 -51.81
N PRO A 285 -40.94 -93.93 -52.76
CA PRO A 285 -40.32 -92.78 -53.45
C PRO A 285 -39.99 -91.57 -52.55
N LEU A 286 -39.12 -90.66 -53.02
CA LEU A 286 -38.71 -89.43 -52.32
C LEU A 286 -39.85 -88.39 -52.23
N VAL A 287 -39.90 -87.64 -51.12
CA VAL A 287 -40.91 -86.58 -50.89
C VAL A 287 -40.66 -85.36 -51.79
N SER A 288 -41.73 -84.69 -52.21
CA SER A 288 -41.67 -83.36 -52.83
C SER A 288 -42.61 -82.39 -52.11
N SER A 289 -42.58 -81.11 -52.47
CA SER A 289 -43.55 -80.11 -51.96
C SER A 289 -45.00 -80.38 -52.41
N THR A 290 -45.22 -81.35 -53.30
CA THR A 290 -46.53 -81.67 -53.87
C THR A 290 -46.96 -83.13 -53.65
N THR A 291 -46.03 -84.03 -53.32
CA THR A 291 -46.27 -85.47 -53.22
C THR A 291 -45.62 -86.06 -51.97
N ASP A 292 -46.40 -86.86 -51.23
CA ASP A 292 -45.87 -87.62 -50.08
C ASP A 292 -44.88 -88.67 -50.57
N GLY A 293 -43.80 -88.87 -49.81
CA GLY A 293 -42.77 -89.85 -50.11
C GLY A 293 -42.15 -90.39 -48.83
N LYS A 294 -40.82 -90.41 -48.74
CA LYS A 294 -40.09 -90.81 -47.52
C LYS A 294 -40.39 -89.96 -46.26
N MET A 295 -41.08 -88.83 -46.40
CA MET A 295 -41.74 -88.04 -45.34
C MET A 295 -43.01 -87.39 -45.92
N SER A 296 -43.88 -86.82 -45.09
CA SER A 296 -45.07 -86.13 -45.61
C SER A 296 -44.68 -84.86 -46.36
N LYS A 297 -45.47 -84.49 -47.37
CA LYS A 297 -45.28 -83.21 -48.08
C LYS A 297 -45.36 -82.02 -47.11
N GLN A 298 -46.15 -82.14 -46.03
CA GLN A 298 -46.32 -81.08 -45.05
C GLN A 298 -45.03 -80.89 -44.23
N ASP A 299 -44.43 -81.98 -43.76
CA ASP A 299 -43.16 -81.91 -43.02
C ASP A 299 -42.04 -81.32 -43.90
N LYS A 300 -42.08 -81.59 -45.21
CA LYS A 300 -41.12 -80.99 -46.15
C LYS A 300 -41.32 -79.49 -46.30
N ILE A 301 -42.58 -79.04 -46.41
CA ILE A 301 -42.93 -77.62 -46.45
C ILE A 301 -42.49 -76.92 -45.16
N ASP A 302 -42.79 -77.51 -44.02
CA ASP A 302 -42.48 -76.95 -42.70
C ASP A 302 -40.96 -76.89 -42.47
N HIS A 303 -40.22 -77.89 -42.94
CA HIS A 303 -38.75 -77.88 -42.92
C HIS A 303 -38.16 -76.76 -43.79
N ASP A 304 -38.70 -76.53 -44.99
CA ASP A 304 -38.24 -75.47 -45.89
C ASP A 304 -38.56 -74.07 -45.33
N ASP A 305 -39.75 -73.88 -44.76
CA ASP A 305 -40.16 -72.65 -44.08
C ASP A 305 -39.27 -72.35 -42.87
N MET A 306 -38.98 -73.37 -42.05
CA MET A 306 -38.04 -73.27 -40.93
C MET A 306 -36.66 -72.83 -41.41
N ASN A 307 -36.16 -73.38 -42.53
CA ASN A 307 -34.86 -73.04 -43.09
C ASN A 307 -34.81 -71.58 -43.61
N SER A 308 -35.91 -71.08 -44.18
CA SER A 308 -36.03 -69.68 -44.60
C SER A 308 -36.05 -68.71 -43.39
N LYS A 309 -36.67 -69.12 -42.28
CA LYS A 309 -36.81 -68.30 -41.05
C LYS A 309 -35.58 -68.30 -40.15
N LYS A 310 -34.55 -69.11 -40.41
CA LYS A 310 -33.31 -69.22 -39.59
C LYS A 310 -32.55 -67.89 -39.34
N HIS A 311 -32.85 -66.82 -40.09
CA HIS A 311 -32.21 -65.51 -39.93
C HIS A 311 -33.18 -64.32 -39.82
N THR A 312 -34.42 -64.54 -39.38
CA THR A 312 -35.33 -63.44 -39.03
C THR A 312 -35.68 -63.48 -37.55
N HIS A 313 -35.34 -62.42 -36.83
CA HIS A 313 -35.73 -62.22 -35.44
C HIS A 313 -36.62 -60.99 -35.34
N SER A 314 -37.72 -61.08 -34.59
CA SER A 314 -38.68 -59.98 -34.40
C SER A 314 -38.07 -58.73 -33.75
N ASN A 315 -36.98 -58.91 -33.00
CA ASN A 315 -36.24 -57.85 -32.31
C ASN A 315 -35.02 -57.31 -33.11
N LYS A 316 -34.72 -57.82 -34.31
CA LYS A 316 -33.58 -57.33 -35.12
C LYS A 316 -33.65 -55.83 -35.36
N GLY A 317 -34.82 -55.30 -35.74
CA GLY A 317 -35.01 -53.87 -35.96
C GLY A 317 -34.81 -53.04 -34.68
N ILE A 318 -35.23 -53.56 -33.52
CA ILE A 318 -35.05 -52.90 -32.22
C ILE A 318 -33.57 -52.88 -31.82
N LEU A 319 -32.88 -54.01 -32.00
CA LEU A 319 -31.45 -54.14 -31.71
C LEU A 319 -30.60 -53.28 -32.65
N ASP A 320 -30.95 -53.19 -33.94
CA ASP A 320 -30.27 -52.32 -34.89
C ASP A 320 -30.45 -50.83 -34.52
N ILE A 321 -31.65 -50.41 -34.09
CA ILE A 321 -31.92 -49.04 -33.63
C ILE A 321 -31.18 -48.71 -32.33
N ILE A 322 -31.19 -49.61 -31.34
CA ILE A 322 -30.48 -49.42 -30.07
C ILE A 322 -28.97 -49.35 -30.33
N THR A 323 -28.45 -50.22 -31.19
CA THR A 323 -27.02 -50.27 -31.53
C THR A 323 -26.57 -49.03 -32.28
N GLN A 324 -27.34 -48.57 -33.28
CA GLN A 324 -27.00 -47.36 -34.03
C GLN A 324 -27.05 -46.10 -33.13
N THR A 325 -28.08 -45.97 -32.30
CA THR A 325 -28.22 -44.84 -31.37
C THR A 325 -27.06 -44.79 -30.36
N LEU A 326 -26.66 -45.93 -29.82
CA LEU A 326 -25.51 -46.03 -28.92
C LEU A 326 -24.19 -45.68 -29.62
N ILE A 327 -24.00 -46.16 -30.85
CA ILE A 327 -22.79 -45.86 -31.64
C ILE A 327 -22.72 -44.38 -32.01
N ASP A 328 -23.84 -43.76 -32.40
CA ASP A 328 -23.89 -42.34 -32.74
C ASP A 328 -23.58 -41.46 -31.52
N ASN A 329 -24.15 -41.77 -30.36
CA ASN A 329 -23.86 -41.07 -29.11
C ASN A 329 -22.42 -41.27 -28.65
N TRP A 330 -21.88 -42.48 -28.80
CA TRP A 330 -20.49 -42.78 -28.47
C TRP A 330 -19.52 -42.01 -29.39
N ASN A 331 -19.79 -41.97 -30.70
CA ASN A 331 -18.99 -41.20 -31.65
C ASN A 331 -19.07 -39.69 -31.38
N ALA A 332 -20.25 -39.17 -31.05
CA ALA A 332 -20.42 -37.77 -30.67
C ALA A 332 -19.62 -37.42 -29.40
N ALA A 333 -19.66 -38.28 -28.38
CA ALA A 333 -18.88 -38.12 -27.16
C ALA A 333 -17.37 -38.26 -27.40
N TYR A 334 -16.96 -39.21 -28.25
CA TYR A 334 -15.56 -39.43 -28.62
C TYR A 334 -14.97 -38.20 -29.35
N ASN A 335 -15.71 -37.64 -30.30
CA ASN A 335 -15.31 -36.41 -30.98
C ASN A 335 -15.19 -35.24 -29.98
N HIS A 336 -16.13 -35.14 -29.04
CA HIS A 336 -16.13 -34.09 -28.01
C HIS A 336 -14.94 -34.17 -27.02
N ILE A 337 -14.48 -35.37 -26.64
CA ILE A 337 -13.34 -35.54 -25.72
C ILE A 337 -11.99 -35.41 -26.42
N SER A 338 -11.98 -35.56 -27.75
CA SER A 338 -10.78 -35.51 -28.60
C SER A 338 -10.47 -34.09 -29.08
N ASP A 339 -11.35 -33.12 -28.83
CA ASP A 339 -11.12 -31.72 -29.14
C ASP A 339 -10.01 -31.12 -28.25
N THR A 340 -9.14 -30.31 -28.86
CA THR A 340 -8.03 -29.63 -28.19
C THR A 340 -8.48 -28.63 -27.12
N VAL A 341 -9.72 -28.12 -27.21
CA VAL A 341 -10.37 -27.24 -26.23
C VAL A 341 -11.77 -27.77 -25.90
N LYS A 342 -12.01 -28.16 -24.65
CA LYS A 342 -13.23 -28.85 -24.20
C LYS A 342 -14.31 -27.84 -23.79
N HIS A 343 -15.46 -27.79 -24.47
CA HIS A 343 -16.60 -26.90 -24.14
C HIS A 343 -17.89 -27.69 -23.90
N ILE A 344 -18.83 -27.21 -23.07
CA ILE A 344 -19.90 -28.06 -22.49
C ILE A 344 -21.28 -28.03 -23.14
N THR A 345 -21.71 -27.16 -24.07
CA THR A 345 -23.04 -27.32 -24.74
C THR A 345 -23.07 -26.60 -26.09
N ALA A 346 -24.02 -26.95 -26.95
CA ALA A 346 -24.22 -26.25 -28.22
C ALA A 346 -24.56 -24.76 -28.04
N ALA A 347 -25.24 -24.41 -26.94
CA ALA A 347 -25.53 -23.01 -26.59
C ALA A 347 -24.25 -22.26 -26.17
N GLU A 348 -23.39 -22.89 -25.36
CA GLU A 348 -22.10 -22.32 -24.96
C GLU A 348 -21.16 -22.12 -26.17
N ARG A 349 -21.21 -23.01 -27.17
CA ARG A 349 -20.47 -22.87 -28.43
C ARG A 349 -20.90 -21.63 -29.23
N ASN A 350 -22.21 -21.40 -29.35
CA ASN A 350 -22.74 -20.22 -30.04
C ASN A 350 -22.40 -18.92 -29.33
N LEU A 351 -22.43 -18.91 -27.99
CA LEU A 351 -22.00 -17.77 -27.18
C LEU A 351 -20.50 -17.51 -27.35
N TRP A 352 -19.67 -18.56 -27.39
CA TRP A 352 -18.22 -18.43 -27.55
C TRP A 352 -17.82 -17.92 -28.94
N ASN A 353 -18.56 -18.27 -29.99
CA ASN A 353 -18.34 -17.70 -31.33
C ASN A 353 -18.58 -16.18 -31.38
N THR A 354 -19.35 -15.62 -30.45
CA THR A 354 -19.50 -14.16 -30.30
C THR A 354 -18.38 -13.50 -29.47
N VAL A 355 -17.57 -14.29 -28.75
CA VAL A 355 -16.38 -13.81 -28.01
C VAL A 355 -15.25 -13.40 -28.97
N SER A 356 -15.22 -13.93 -30.20
CA SER A 356 -14.28 -13.50 -31.25
C SER A 356 -14.43 -12.04 -31.69
N ASN A 357 -15.53 -11.38 -31.31
CA ASN A 357 -15.77 -9.96 -31.55
C ASN A 357 -15.46 -9.06 -30.34
N LYS A 358 -14.95 -9.64 -29.23
CA LYS A 358 -14.52 -8.84 -28.10
C LYS A 358 -13.17 -8.19 -28.40
N VAL A 359 -13.04 -6.94 -27.95
CA VAL A 359 -11.90 -6.05 -28.25
C VAL A 359 -10.55 -6.65 -27.83
N ASP A 360 -10.54 -7.48 -26.78
CA ASP A 360 -9.38 -8.20 -26.24
C ASP A 360 -8.81 -9.30 -27.17
N LYS A 361 -9.45 -9.58 -28.31
CA LYS A 361 -9.01 -10.56 -29.30
C LYS A 361 -8.61 -9.95 -30.64
N VAL A 362 -8.71 -8.63 -30.79
CA VAL A 362 -8.21 -7.91 -31.96
C VAL A 362 -6.71 -7.69 -31.80
N THR A 363 -5.90 -8.21 -32.73
CA THR A 363 -4.43 -8.05 -32.72
C THR A 363 -4.02 -6.60 -32.48
N GLY A 364 -3.36 -6.32 -31.35
CA GLY A 364 -2.92 -4.99 -30.95
C GLY A 364 -3.79 -4.29 -29.88
N LYS A 365 -4.86 -4.94 -29.39
CA LYS A 365 -5.71 -4.44 -28.31
C LYS A 365 -5.81 -5.44 -27.15
N ASP A 366 -4.68 -5.67 -26.48
CA ASP A 366 -4.65 -6.46 -25.24
C ASP A 366 -5.14 -5.63 -24.03
N LEU A 367 -5.63 -6.30 -22.99
CA LEU A 367 -6.15 -5.75 -21.72
C LEU A 367 -5.12 -5.00 -20.85
N SER A 368 -3.96 -4.65 -21.41
CA SER A 368 -2.92 -3.91 -20.71
C SER A 368 -2.44 -2.73 -21.55
N THR A 369 -2.77 -1.53 -21.04
CA THR A 369 -2.10 -0.23 -21.24
C THR A 369 -2.33 0.61 -22.49
N ASN A 370 -3.15 0.25 -23.49
CA ASN A 370 -3.45 1.19 -24.58
C ASN A 370 -4.88 1.11 -25.14
N ASP A 371 -5.70 2.11 -24.82
CA ASP A 371 -7.09 2.26 -25.28
C ASP A 371 -7.23 2.70 -26.75
N PHE A 372 -6.14 3.11 -27.39
CA PHE A 372 -6.17 3.73 -28.74
C PHE A 372 -6.24 2.69 -29.87
N SER A 373 -6.86 3.05 -31.01
CA SER A 373 -6.82 2.24 -32.24
C SER A 373 -5.47 2.38 -32.96
N ASN A 374 -5.12 1.43 -33.83
CA ASN A 374 -3.90 1.48 -34.63
C ASN A 374 -3.78 2.79 -35.42
N ASP A 375 -4.89 3.33 -35.95
CA ASP A 375 -4.90 4.63 -36.64
C ASP A 375 -4.48 5.80 -35.73
N TYR A 376 -4.95 5.81 -34.48
CA TYR A 376 -4.56 6.83 -33.51
C TYR A 376 -3.13 6.64 -33.01
N LYS A 377 -2.71 5.39 -32.81
CA LYS A 377 -1.33 5.06 -32.43
C LYS A 377 -0.34 5.43 -33.53
N THR A 378 -0.63 5.15 -34.79
CA THR A 378 0.21 5.55 -35.93
C THR A 378 0.31 7.07 -36.06
N LYS A 379 -0.79 7.81 -35.82
CA LYS A 379 -0.73 9.28 -35.75
C LYS A 379 0.16 9.75 -34.61
N LEU A 380 0.06 9.15 -33.42
CA LEU A 380 0.82 9.56 -32.24
C LEU A 380 2.31 9.21 -32.34
N ASP A 381 2.64 7.99 -32.76
CA ASP A 381 4.01 7.53 -32.97
C ASP A 381 4.70 8.38 -34.07
N GLY A 382 3.95 8.77 -35.11
CA GLY A 382 4.42 9.63 -36.20
C GLY A 382 4.68 11.09 -35.83
N ILE A 383 4.14 11.61 -34.72
CA ILE A 383 4.44 12.97 -34.25
C ILE A 383 5.92 13.10 -33.89
N SER A 384 6.51 12.07 -33.29
CA SER A 384 7.93 12.11 -32.91
C SER A 384 8.86 12.18 -34.14
N THR A 385 8.48 11.54 -35.24
CA THR A 385 9.25 11.51 -36.50
C THR A 385 9.03 12.76 -37.37
N GLY A 386 7.88 13.42 -37.25
CA GLY A 386 7.54 14.64 -38.01
C GLY A 386 7.77 15.97 -37.27
N ALA A 387 8.10 15.94 -35.98
CA ALA A 387 8.33 17.14 -35.18
C ALA A 387 9.80 17.58 -35.24
N ASN A 388 10.02 18.86 -35.54
CA ASN A 388 11.34 19.48 -35.43
C ASN A 388 11.74 19.60 -33.95
N LYS A 389 12.89 19.03 -33.58
CA LYS A 389 13.41 19.07 -32.21
C LYS A 389 14.12 20.40 -31.96
N THR A 390 13.72 21.14 -30.92
CA THR A 390 14.37 22.38 -30.51
C THR A 390 15.26 22.17 -29.28
N ASN A 391 16.50 22.63 -29.36
CA ASN A 391 17.50 22.54 -28.29
C ASN A 391 18.15 23.93 -28.06
N SER A 392 18.71 24.14 -26.87
CA SER A 392 19.52 25.33 -26.59
C SER A 392 20.79 25.33 -27.43
N SER A 393 21.08 26.44 -28.12
CA SER A 393 22.35 26.62 -28.82
C SER A 393 23.41 27.17 -27.86
N THR A 394 24.67 26.80 -28.07
CA THR A 394 25.82 27.45 -27.43
C THR A 394 26.17 28.79 -28.10
N THR A 395 25.57 29.09 -29.25
CA THR A 395 25.74 30.34 -29.99
C THR A 395 24.69 31.34 -29.55
N ASN A 396 25.13 32.46 -28.96
CA ASN A 396 24.23 33.51 -28.49
C ASN A 396 23.37 34.08 -29.65
N GLY A 397 22.05 34.13 -29.47
CA GLY A 397 21.09 34.57 -30.49
C GLY A 397 20.50 33.44 -31.35
N ASN A 398 20.95 32.20 -31.18
CA ASN A 398 20.48 31.05 -31.95
C ASN A 398 19.70 30.05 -31.08
N ILE A 399 18.87 29.23 -31.73
CA ILE A 399 18.35 27.97 -31.17
C ILE A 399 18.76 26.84 -32.12
N GLN A 400 18.91 25.62 -31.61
CA GLN A 400 19.12 24.46 -32.47
C GLN A 400 17.78 23.90 -32.92
N VAL A 401 17.54 23.84 -34.22
CA VAL A 401 16.41 23.11 -34.82
C VAL A 401 17.00 21.89 -35.52
N ASP A 402 16.62 20.69 -35.04
CA ASP A 402 17.15 19.41 -35.51
C ASP A 402 18.69 19.32 -35.47
N GLY A 403 19.28 19.89 -34.41
CA GLY A 403 20.72 19.92 -34.19
C GLY A 403 21.49 20.95 -35.03
N LYS A 404 20.79 21.77 -35.82
CA LYS A 404 21.39 22.87 -36.60
C LYS A 404 21.07 24.21 -35.96
N ASP A 405 22.11 25.01 -35.71
CA ASP A 405 21.97 26.38 -35.21
C ASP A 405 21.17 27.23 -36.21
N THR A 406 20.02 27.70 -35.77
CA THR A 406 19.12 28.57 -36.49
C THR A 406 19.07 29.91 -35.75
N ILE A 407 19.33 30.99 -36.48
CA ILE A 407 19.36 32.33 -35.91
C ILE A 407 17.92 32.77 -35.62
N VAL A 408 17.62 33.03 -34.36
CA VAL A 408 16.30 33.53 -33.92
C VAL A 408 16.39 35.00 -33.52
N TYR A 409 17.58 35.45 -33.13
CA TYR A 409 17.84 36.80 -32.69
C TYR A 409 19.23 37.26 -33.13
N ILE A 410 19.29 38.29 -33.98
CA ILE A 410 20.54 38.93 -34.38
C ILE A 410 20.77 40.15 -33.48
N HIS A 411 21.73 40.05 -32.56
CA HIS A 411 22.18 41.22 -31.78
C HIS A 411 22.99 42.17 -32.69
N PRO A 412 22.75 43.49 -32.65
CA PRO A 412 23.46 44.43 -33.50
C PRO A 412 24.91 44.62 -32.99
N GLY A 413 25.86 43.89 -33.56
CA GLY A 413 27.30 44.18 -33.41
C GLY A 413 28.17 42.98 -33.02
N SER A 414 29.32 42.85 -33.68
CA SER A 414 30.25 41.73 -33.54
C SER A 414 31.24 41.90 -32.37
N GLY A 415 31.11 41.08 -31.34
CA GLY A 415 32.27 40.28 -30.87
C GLY A 415 33.30 40.83 -29.89
N THR A 416 33.04 41.85 -29.05
CA THR A 416 33.84 42.10 -27.83
C THR A 416 32.98 42.64 -26.67
N ASN A 417 33.44 42.40 -25.43
CA ASN A 417 32.83 42.70 -24.12
C ASN A 417 31.82 43.89 -24.13
N PRO A 418 30.55 43.69 -23.69
CA PRO A 418 29.47 44.65 -23.83
C PRO A 418 29.62 45.98 -23.07
N HIS A 419 30.64 46.15 -22.22
CA HIS A 419 30.88 47.40 -21.48
C HIS A 419 32.21 48.09 -21.81
N GLY A 420 33.04 47.54 -22.72
CA GLY A 420 34.24 48.22 -23.21
C GLY A 420 35.31 48.59 -22.17
N THR A 421 35.21 48.12 -20.92
CA THR A 421 36.15 48.46 -19.84
C THR A 421 37.51 47.80 -20.04
N THR A 422 38.56 48.60 -19.97
CA THR A 422 39.98 48.27 -20.09
C THR A 422 40.66 48.22 -18.72
N LYS A 423 41.87 47.63 -18.59
CA LYS A 423 42.63 47.63 -17.32
C LYS A 423 42.92 49.03 -16.77
N SER A 424 42.96 50.01 -17.68
CA SER A 424 43.06 51.44 -17.39
C SER A 424 41.84 51.99 -16.65
N ASP A 425 40.64 51.48 -16.97
CA ASP A 425 39.39 51.99 -16.41
C ASP A 425 39.17 51.55 -14.95
N VAL A 426 39.97 50.59 -14.46
CA VAL A 426 39.93 50.08 -13.08
C VAL A 426 41.22 50.36 -12.29
N GLY A 427 42.12 51.20 -12.82
CA GLY A 427 43.33 51.63 -12.11
C GLY A 427 44.42 50.56 -11.96
N LEU A 428 44.36 49.46 -12.72
CA LEU A 428 45.32 48.35 -12.67
C LEU A 428 46.37 48.41 -13.80
N SER A 429 46.60 49.60 -14.38
CA SER A 429 47.49 49.80 -15.54
C SER A 429 48.97 49.51 -15.28
N ASN A 430 49.39 49.42 -14.01
CA ASN A 430 50.77 49.12 -13.63
C ASN A 430 51.05 47.61 -13.51
N VAL A 431 50.05 46.76 -13.71
CA VAL A 431 50.20 45.31 -13.70
C VAL A 431 50.27 44.81 -15.14
N THR A 432 51.38 44.15 -15.49
CA THR A 432 51.54 43.54 -16.82
C THR A 432 50.82 42.20 -16.89
N ASP A 433 50.35 41.81 -18.08
CA ASP A 433 49.70 40.52 -18.33
C ASP A 433 50.70 39.35 -18.48
N ASP A 434 51.95 39.55 -18.05
CA ASP A 434 52.99 38.55 -18.19
C ASP A 434 52.82 37.47 -17.10
N ALA A 435 52.81 36.20 -17.48
CA ALA A 435 52.57 35.09 -16.54
C ALA A 435 53.63 34.98 -15.41
N GLN A 436 54.81 35.58 -15.57
CA GLN A 436 55.89 35.72 -14.57
C GLN A 436 56.76 36.97 -14.84
N VAL A 437 57.36 37.57 -13.78
CA VAL A 437 58.20 38.79 -13.83
C VAL A 437 59.47 38.61 -14.68
N LYS A 438 59.85 39.63 -15.46
CA LYS A 438 61.05 39.62 -16.30
C LYS A 438 62.33 39.70 -15.44
N ARG A 439 63.34 38.88 -15.75
CA ARG A 439 64.63 38.77 -15.02
C ARG A 439 65.37 40.08 -14.76
N THR A 440 65.14 41.12 -15.57
CA THR A 440 65.78 42.44 -15.43
C THR A 440 65.28 43.24 -14.23
N GLU A 441 64.20 42.81 -13.58
CA GLU A 441 63.56 43.50 -12.46
C GLU A 441 63.71 42.75 -11.12
N MET A 442 64.48 41.66 -11.07
CA MET A 442 64.73 40.89 -9.85
C MET A 442 65.84 41.51 -8.99
N GLY A 443 65.50 42.00 -7.80
CA GLY A 443 66.45 42.52 -6.79
C GLY A 443 66.13 43.88 -6.19
N VAL A 444 65.01 44.53 -6.57
CA VAL A 444 64.54 45.77 -5.97
C VAL A 444 63.64 45.50 -4.76
N THR A 445 63.64 46.41 -3.77
CA THR A 445 62.90 46.29 -2.51
C THR A 445 61.41 46.01 -2.74
N GLY A 446 60.96 44.79 -2.44
CA GLY A 446 59.55 44.34 -2.52
C GLY A 446 59.25 43.06 -3.30
N GLY A 447 60.24 42.40 -3.93
CA GLY A 447 60.01 41.18 -4.73
C GLY A 447 59.86 39.87 -3.94
N VAL A 448 58.85 39.06 -4.29
CA VAL A 448 58.58 37.70 -3.77
C VAL A 448 59.42 36.66 -4.54
N ALA A 449 60.04 35.71 -3.84
CA ALA A 449 60.82 34.62 -4.46
C ALA A 449 59.93 33.59 -5.16
N THR A 450 60.32 33.12 -6.35
CA THR A 450 59.65 32.02 -7.06
C THR A 450 60.49 30.73 -7.05
N LEU A 451 59.81 29.61 -6.82
CA LEU A 451 60.31 28.24 -6.93
C LEU A 451 60.26 27.76 -8.40
N ASP A 452 61.03 26.75 -8.77
CA ASP A 452 60.97 26.16 -10.11
C ASP A 452 59.72 25.28 -10.33
N THR A 453 59.60 24.70 -11.54
CA THR A 453 58.42 23.95 -12.02
C THR A 453 58.10 22.66 -11.25
N ASN A 454 58.91 22.29 -10.24
CA ASN A 454 58.62 21.21 -9.29
C ASN A 454 58.51 21.70 -7.83
N GLY A 455 58.54 23.02 -7.59
CA GLY A 455 58.43 23.61 -6.26
C GLY A 455 59.71 23.59 -5.42
N ILE A 456 60.91 23.54 -6.02
CA ILE A 456 62.19 23.50 -5.28
C ILE A 456 63.04 24.76 -5.58
N ASN A 457 63.78 25.23 -4.56
CA ASN A 457 64.69 26.39 -4.61
C ASN A 457 66.13 25.95 -4.96
N ALA A 458 66.61 26.27 -6.16
CA ALA A 458 67.94 25.86 -6.65
C ALA A 458 69.06 26.86 -6.28
N GLN A 459 69.41 26.94 -5.00
CA GLN A 459 70.61 27.63 -4.52
C GLN A 459 71.57 26.60 -3.87
N ALA A 460 72.59 26.16 -4.61
CA ALA A 460 73.51 25.10 -4.17
C ALA A 460 74.68 25.65 -3.32
N PRO A 461 75.00 25.04 -2.16
CA PRO A 461 76.34 25.05 -1.59
C PRO A 461 77.10 23.76 -1.96
N LYS A 462 78.14 23.94 -2.77
CA LYS A 462 79.46 23.26 -2.80
C LYS A 462 79.60 21.78 -2.33
N VAL A 463 80.08 20.95 -3.26
CA VAL A 463 80.49 19.53 -3.13
C VAL A 463 81.39 19.26 -1.91
N HIS A 464 81.13 18.16 -1.19
CA HIS A 464 82.11 17.48 -0.31
C HIS A 464 81.93 15.94 -0.37
N VAL A 465 83.00 15.20 -0.07
CA VAL A 465 83.19 13.75 -0.29
C VAL A 465 83.65 13.11 1.02
N HIS A 466 83.20 11.89 1.33
CA HIS A 466 83.69 11.10 2.47
C HIS A 466 84.66 9.99 2.01
N VAL A 467 85.75 9.79 2.75
CA VAL A 467 86.72 8.70 2.59
C VAL A 467 86.48 7.62 3.65
N LYS A 468 87.00 6.39 3.46
CA LYS A 468 86.80 5.24 4.35
C LYS A 468 87.14 5.51 5.84
N SER A 469 87.95 6.53 6.13
CA SER A 469 88.25 7.00 7.48
C SER A 469 87.11 7.76 8.18
N ASP A 470 86.06 8.15 7.46
CA ASP A 470 84.95 8.98 7.95
C ASP A 470 83.77 8.14 8.49
N ILE A 471 83.92 6.81 8.55
CA ILE A 471 82.96 5.84 9.11
C ILE A 471 83.70 4.97 10.12
N THR A 472 83.43 5.17 11.41
CA THR A 472 84.18 4.58 12.52
C THR A 472 83.74 3.17 12.93
N ASP A 473 82.76 2.56 12.24
CA ASP A 473 82.13 1.29 12.68
C ASP A 473 81.92 0.26 11.54
N PHE A 474 82.99 -0.05 10.80
CA PHE A 474 82.99 -1.06 9.73
C PHE A 474 83.56 -2.40 10.25
N PRO A 475 82.80 -3.52 10.28
CA PRO A 475 83.38 -4.83 10.60
C PRO A 475 84.32 -5.33 9.48
N LEU A 476 85.53 -5.70 9.90
CA LEU A 476 86.73 -5.94 9.07
C LEU A 476 86.84 -7.33 8.41
N SER A 477 85.77 -8.15 8.44
CA SER A 477 85.59 -9.51 7.88
C SER A 477 84.92 -10.43 8.91
N MET A 478 84.19 -11.43 8.41
CA MET A 478 83.27 -12.30 9.15
C MET A 478 83.99 -13.26 10.14
N PRO A 479 83.35 -13.68 11.26
CA PRO A 479 83.71 -14.92 11.95
C PRO A 479 83.26 -16.12 11.10
N ALA A 480 84.14 -17.00 10.61
CA ALA A 480 84.91 -18.03 11.33
C ALA A 480 84.04 -19.24 11.72
N ASN A 481 84.41 -20.41 11.14
CA ASN A 481 83.90 -21.79 11.30
C ASN A 481 83.13 -22.27 10.05
N GLY A 482 83.76 -22.45 8.89
CA GLY A 482 84.89 -23.36 8.69
C GLY A 482 84.33 -24.67 8.12
N GLY A 483 84.28 -24.77 6.78
CA GLY A 483 83.75 -25.96 6.15
C GLY A 483 84.55 -27.23 6.47
N ASN A 484 83.85 -28.36 6.56
CA ASN A 484 84.20 -29.54 5.76
C ASN A 484 82.91 -30.07 5.09
N ALA A 485 83.07 -30.67 3.91
CA ALA A 485 82.04 -30.76 2.87
C ALA A 485 80.97 -31.86 3.08
N ASP A 486 80.55 -32.16 4.32
CA ASP A 486 79.60 -33.26 4.57
C ASP A 486 78.51 -32.98 5.65
N THR A 487 78.43 -31.78 6.25
CA THR A 487 77.37 -31.45 7.25
C THR A 487 77.03 -29.94 7.32
N ILE A 488 75.76 -29.60 7.60
CA ILE A 488 75.26 -28.25 7.96
C ILE A 488 74.45 -28.40 9.27
N ASP A 489 74.67 -27.50 10.24
CA ASP A 489 74.02 -27.48 11.57
C ASP A 489 74.13 -28.79 12.40
N ASN A 490 75.33 -29.38 12.44
CA ASN A 490 75.64 -30.55 13.26
C ASN A 490 74.79 -31.81 12.98
N LEU A 491 74.21 -31.94 11.78
CA LEU A 491 73.50 -33.16 11.34
C LEU A 491 74.10 -33.79 10.06
N HIS A 492 74.29 -35.11 10.07
CA HIS A 492 74.83 -35.96 9.00
C HIS A 492 73.72 -36.41 8.02
N GLY A 493 74.05 -36.74 6.76
CA GLY A 493 73.08 -37.19 5.74
C GLY A 493 72.22 -38.41 6.10
N SER A 494 72.62 -39.16 7.14
CA SER A 494 71.85 -40.27 7.74
C SER A 494 70.87 -39.84 8.85
N GLN A 495 70.77 -38.55 9.18
CA GLN A 495 69.81 -37.97 10.14
C GLN A 495 68.55 -37.38 9.48
N PHE A 496 68.42 -37.52 8.16
CA PHE A 496 67.16 -37.38 7.42
C PHE A 496 66.25 -38.63 7.51
N VAL A 497 66.61 -39.62 8.35
CA VAL A 497 65.83 -40.84 8.57
C VAL A 497 65.56 -41.04 10.07
N ARG A 498 64.46 -40.47 10.56
CA ARG A 498 63.73 -40.92 11.76
C ARG A 498 62.25 -40.60 11.50
N ASN A 499 61.44 -41.55 11.02
CA ASN A 499 60.72 -42.54 11.84
C ASN A 499 60.10 -41.87 13.08
N ASP A 500 58.96 -41.22 12.88
CA ASP A 500 57.79 -41.20 13.78
C ASP A 500 56.62 -40.50 13.05
N ILE A 501 55.91 -41.24 12.20
CA ILE A 501 54.55 -40.91 11.75
C ILE A 501 53.62 -41.33 12.90
N PRO A 502 52.68 -40.49 13.40
CA PRO A 502 51.47 -40.22 12.63
C PRO A 502 50.81 -38.86 12.90
N SER A 503 51.00 -37.91 11.99
CA SER A 503 49.99 -36.88 11.79
C SER A 503 50.16 -36.22 10.43
N VAL A 504 49.03 -36.08 9.75
CA VAL A 504 48.82 -35.37 8.49
C VAL A 504 49.04 -36.24 7.25
N ILE A 505 47.93 -36.83 6.78
CA ILE A 505 47.66 -37.02 5.36
C ILE A 505 47.87 -35.64 4.70
N ASN A 506 49.08 -35.38 4.21
CA ASN A 506 49.40 -34.18 3.44
C ASN A 506 49.10 -34.51 1.97
N ILE A 507 47.83 -34.42 1.58
CA ILE A 507 47.43 -34.50 0.17
C ILE A 507 47.53 -33.08 -0.39
N ILE A 508 48.64 -32.77 -1.08
CA ILE A 508 48.87 -31.73 -2.13
C ILE A 508 50.17 -30.91 -1.91
N PRO A 509 50.89 -30.51 -3.00
CA PRO A 509 52.30 -30.09 -3.00
C PRO A 509 52.57 -28.66 -2.50
N ASP A 510 53.84 -28.41 -2.19
CA ASP A 510 54.40 -27.12 -1.75
C ASP A 510 53.97 -25.93 -2.62
N GLY A 511 53.47 -24.88 -1.95
CA GLY A 511 53.18 -23.57 -2.56
C GLY A 511 51.74 -23.06 -2.39
N VAL A 512 50.82 -23.91 -1.95
CA VAL A 512 49.43 -23.53 -1.62
C VAL A 512 49.16 -23.99 -0.18
N GLY A 513 48.72 -23.08 0.70
CA GLY A 513 48.59 -23.34 2.14
C GLY A 513 47.81 -24.62 2.49
N LYS A 514 48.15 -25.24 3.63
CA LYS A 514 47.57 -26.50 4.14
C LYS A 514 46.03 -26.48 4.12
N ILE A 515 45.38 -27.24 3.24
CA ILE A 515 43.90 -27.31 3.12
C ILE A 515 43.24 -27.85 4.39
N LEU A 516 43.91 -28.75 5.11
CA LEU A 516 43.40 -29.38 6.32
C LEU A 516 44.50 -29.58 7.37
N GLU A 517 44.31 -29.05 8.58
CA GLU A 517 45.26 -29.16 9.70
C GLU A 517 44.55 -29.61 10.97
N LEU A 518 45.05 -30.69 11.61
CA LEU A 518 44.64 -31.08 12.97
C LEU A 518 45.43 -30.24 13.98
N ARG A 519 44.74 -29.46 14.80
CA ARG A 519 45.33 -28.68 15.89
C ARG A 519 44.99 -29.33 17.21
N ASP A 520 46.00 -29.82 17.92
CA ASP A 520 45.90 -30.13 19.34
C ASP A 520 46.56 -29.00 20.12
N ASN A 521 45.76 -28.18 20.79
CA ASN A 521 46.28 -27.09 21.61
C ASN A 521 46.22 -27.54 23.08
N ALA A 522 47.22 -28.33 23.50
CA ALA A 522 47.39 -28.71 24.88
C ALA A 522 47.64 -27.44 25.72
N ALA A 523 46.79 -27.20 26.73
CA ALA A 523 46.82 -26.01 27.57
C ALA A 523 48.18 -25.87 28.29
N SER A 524 49.00 -24.90 27.89
CA SER A 524 50.13 -24.42 28.70
C SER A 524 49.63 -23.41 29.73
N GLY A 525 48.90 -23.89 30.75
CA GLY A 525 48.64 -23.14 31.98
C GLY A 525 47.57 -22.02 31.94
N SER A 526 46.83 -21.84 30.85
CA SER A 526 45.61 -21.01 30.79
C SER A 526 44.34 -21.86 30.87
N ASN A 527 43.30 -21.41 31.58
CA ASN A 527 42.03 -22.13 31.80
C ASN A 527 41.12 -22.22 30.55
N GLU A 528 41.73 -22.14 29.37
CA GLU A 528 41.11 -22.15 28.04
C GLU A 528 41.98 -22.97 27.07
N SER A 529 41.40 -23.97 26.40
CA SER A 529 42.04 -24.74 25.33
C SER A 529 41.08 -25.00 24.18
N PHE A 530 41.58 -24.94 22.94
CA PHE A 530 40.79 -25.23 21.74
C PHE A 530 41.56 -26.18 20.82
N GLY A 531 41.04 -27.40 20.64
CA GLY A 531 41.61 -28.41 19.74
C GLY A 531 40.60 -28.79 18.66
N GLY A 532 41.02 -28.86 17.39
CA GLY A 532 40.09 -29.03 16.29
C GLY A 532 40.71 -29.18 14.91
N LEU A 533 39.84 -29.39 13.93
CA LEU A 533 40.16 -29.47 12.52
C LEU A 533 40.08 -28.07 11.91
N ARG A 534 41.21 -27.56 11.41
CA ARG A 534 41.25 -26.32 10.63
C ARG A 534 41.10 -26.66 9.15
N VAL A 535 40.09 -26.07 8.52
CA VAL A 535 39.84 -26.13 7.08
C VAL A 535 40.24 -24.78 6.50
N THR A 536 41.18 -24.77 5.55
CA THR A 536 41.58 -23.54 4.85
C THR A 536 41.07 -23.56 3.42
N SER A 537 40.53 -22.44 2.97
CA SER A 537 40.02 -22.29 1.60
C SER A 537 40.60 -21.07 0.86
N ALA A 538 41.14 -20.07 1.57
CA ALA A 538 41.88 -18.90 1.06
C ALA A 538 42.46 -18.08 2.25
N PRO A 539 43.50 -17.23 2.07
CA PRO A 539 44.01 -16.37 3.13
C PRO A 539 42.90 -15.47 3.71
N GLY A 540 42.54 -15.69 4.98
CA GLY A 540 41.52 -14.92 5.70
C GLY A 540 40.16 -15.61 5.87
N THR A 541 39.92 -16.77 5.24
CA THR A 541 38.62 -17.48 5.28
C THR A 541 38.71 -18.87 5.94
N ASP A 542 39.65 -19.07 6.85
CA ASP A 542 39.82 -20.38 7.48
C ASP A 542 38.81 -20.57 8.61
N TYR A 543 38.27 -21.77 8.71
CA TYR A 543 37.41 -22.18 9.81
C TYR A 543 38.11 -23.23 10.65
N VAL A 544 37.93 -23.16 11.97
CA VAL A 544 38.38 -24.20 12.89
C VAL A 544 37.16 -24.79 13.58
N ILE A 545 36.99 -26.09 13.42
CA ILE A 545 35.87 -26.86 13.95
C ILE A 545 36.43 -27.76 15.04
N GLY A 546 36.02 -27.58 16.29
CA GLY A 546 36.70 -28.28 17.37
C GLY A 546 36.09 -28.15 18.75
N LYS A 547 36.71 -28.88 19.67
CA LYS A 547 36.43 -28.86 21.11
C LYS A 547 37.07 -27.62 21.72
N HIS A 548 36.26 -26.84 22.41
CA HIS A 548 36.68 -25.76 23.30
C HIS A 548 36.52 -26.21 24.74
N THR A 549 37.51 -25.99 25.60
CA THR A 549 37.39 -26.18 27.05
C THR A 549 37.67 -24.84 27.70
N LYS A 550 36.70 -24.27 28.41
CA LYS A 550 36.82 -22.99 29.12
C LYS A 550 36.13 -23.10 30.48
N ASN A 551 36.85 -22.73 31.55
CA ASN A 551 36.33 -22.78 32.92
C ASN A 551 35.69 -24.13 33.29
N ASN A 552 36.36 -25.25 32.97
CA ASN A 552 35.90 -26.63 33.15
C ASN A 552 34.69 -27.08 32.32
N ASN A 553 34.08 -26.20 31.51
CA ASN A 553 33.05 -26.60 30.56
C ASN A 553 33.69 -26.92 29.20
N THR A 554 33.22 -28.01 28.58
CA THR A 554 33.59 -28.35 27.22
C THR A 554 32.47 -27.89 26.30
N TYR A 555 32.79 -27.29 25.15
CA TYR A 555 31.86 -26.89 24.11
C TYR A 555 32.37 -27.45 22.77
N PHE A 556 31.48 -27.67 21.81
CA PHE A 556 31.88 -27.87 20.42
C PHE A 556 31.62 -26.58 19.66
N GLU A 557 32.63 -26.03 19.02
CA GLU A 557 32.51 -24.71 18.39
C GLU A 557 33.09 -24.70 16.98
N ILE A 558 32.48 -23.84 16.15
CA ILE A 558 32.98 -23.47 14.85
C ILE A 558 33.45 -22.02 14.93
N ARG A 559 34.71 -21.78 14.62
CA ARG A 559 35.36 -20.47 14.72
C ARG A 559 36.00 -20.05 13.41
N THR A 560 36.16 -18.75 13.20
CA THR A 560 37.04 -18.20 12.16
C THR A 560 38.51 -18.31 12.57
N HIS A 561 39.43 -18.15 11.62
CA HIS A 561 40.88 -18.12 11.88
C HIS A 561 41.29 -17.05 12.90
N THR A 562 40.54 -15.95 12.96
CA THR A 562 40.76 -14.82 13.88
C THR A 562 40.21 -15.07 15.29
N GLY A 563 39.54 -16.21 15.52
CA GLY A 563 39.01 -16.61 16.81
C GLY A 563 37.55 -16.24 17.07
N THR A 564 36.85 -15.63 16.10
CA THR A 564 35.42 -15.32 16.22
C THR A 564 34.59 -16.59 16.24
N ILE A 565 33.74 -16.74 17.25
CA ILE A 565 32.82 -17.88 17.39
C ILE A 565 31.61 -17.67 16.48
N LEU A 566 31.35 -18.62 15.60
CA LEU A 566 30.20 -18.61 14.69
C LEU A 566 29.05 -19.44 15.26
N PHE A 567 29.38 -20.65 15.73
CA PHE A 567 28.44 -21.54 16.38
C PHE A 567 29.06 -22.18 17.61
N THR A 568 28.27 -22.30 18.66
CA THR A 568 28.60 -23.05 19.87
C THR A 568 27.51 -24.09 20.10
N ILE A 569 27.90 -25.33 20.29
CA ILE A 569 27.03 -26.40 20.79
C ILE A 569 27.43 -26.61 22.24
N ASP A 570 26.49 -26.32 23.15
CA ASP A 570 26.67 -26.58 24.57
C ASP A 570 26.27 -28.02 24.86
N PRO A 571 27.17 -28.87 25.38
CA PRO A 571 26.86 -30.27 25.65
C PRO A 571 25.99 -30.45 26.90
N VAL A 572 25.77 -29.42 27.71
CA VAL A 572 24.93 -29.50 28.92
C VAL A 572 23.44 -29.49 28.56
N ASP A 573 23.02 -28.65 27.61
CA ASP A 573 21.62 -28.52 27.17
C ASP A 573 21.39 -29.00 25.72
N GLY A 574 22.46 -29.31 24.98
CA GLY A 574 22.40 -29.72 23.57
C GLY A 574 21.99 -28.60 22.62
N ALA A 575 21.87 -27.37 23.11
CA ALA A 575 21.41 -26.24 22.31
C ALA A 575 22.53 -25.71 21.40
N ILE A 576 22.12 -25.26 20.22
CA ILE A 576 23.02 -24.64 19.25
C ILE A 576 22.84 -23.12 19.38
N TYR A 577 23.95 -22.42 19.60
CA TYR A 577 23.99 -20.97 19.67
C TYR A 577 24.71 -20.42 18.44
N LYS A 578 24.23 -19.30 17.91
CA LYS A 578 25.00 -18.44 17.00
C LYS A 578 25.87 -17.52 17.86
N GLY A 579 27.18 -17.62 17.71
CA GLY A 579 28.14 -17.02 18.65
C GLY A 579 27.98 -17.60 20.06
N THR A 580 28.08 -16.76 21.09
CA THR A 580 28.07 -17.20 22.51
C THR A 580 26.73 -17.03 23.23
N SER A 581 25.71 -16.45 22.59
CA SER A 581 24.52 -15.99 23.34
C SER A 581 23.19 -16.06 22.58
N GLN A 582 23.18 -16.24 21.26
CA GLN A 582 21.94 -16.32 20.48
C GLN A 582 21.53 -17.78 20.31
N LYS A 583 20.67 -18.30 21.19
CA LYS A 583 20.14 -19.67 21.08
C LYS A 583 19.31 -19.81 19.79
N LEU A 584 19.65 -20.79 18.95
CA LEU A 584 18.83 -21.19 17.82
C LEU A 584 17.68 -22.06 18.34
N VAL A 585 16.46 -21.76 17.89
CA VAL A 585 15.26 -22.50 18.27
C VAL A 585 15.08 -23.73 17.38
N THR A 586 14.63 -24.82 17.99
CA THR A 586 14.22 -26.03 17.26
C THR A 586 12.90 -25.79 16.50
N SER A 587 12.59 -26.64 15.51
CA SER A 587 11.31 -26.57 14.79
C SER A 587 10.10 -26.74 15.72
N GLU A 588 10.24 -27.47 16.82
CA GLU A 588 9.22 -27.65 17.85
C GLU A 588 9.07 -26.41 18.74
N GLU A 589 10.18 -25.81 19.19
CA GLU A 589 10.15 -24.52 19.91
C GLU A 589 9.59 -23.40 19.03
N LEU A 590 9.89 -23.39 17.73
CA LEU A 590 9.34 -22.44 16.76
C LEU A 590 7.85 -22.69 16.48
N SER A 591 7.42 -23.96 16.49
CA SER A 591 6.00 -24.33 16.43
C SER A 591 5.23 -23.89 17.68
N ASN A 592 5.83 -24.01 18.86
CA ASN A 592 5.23 -23.61 20.14
C ASN A 592 5.26 -22.09 20.35
N ALA A 593 6.23 -21.39 19.77
CA ALA A 593 6.30 -19.93 19.77
C ALA A 593 5.22 -19.26 18.92
N GLY A 594 4.46 -20.05 18.15
CA GLY A 594 3.37 -19.58 17.32
C GLY A 594 3.89 -18.77 16.14
N TYR A 595 3.99 -19.39 14.97
CA TYR A 595 4.06 -18.63 13.73
C TYR A 595 2.85 -17.70 13.70
N GLY A 596 3.09 -16.38 13.78
CA GLY A 596 2.06 -15.37 13.94
C GLY A 596 0.86 -15.60 13.03
N ASP A 597 -0.18 -16.18 13.60
CA ASP A 597 -1.50 -16.30 12.99
C ASP A 597 -2.33 -15.10 13.47
N MET A 598 -2.72 -14.25 12.52
CA MET A 598 -3.50 -13.04 12.74
C MET A 598 -5.00 -13.35 12.98
N LEU A 599 -5.40 -14.63 13.10
CA LEU A 599 -6.76 -15.02 13.42
C LEU A 599 -7.08 -14.73 14.90
N LYS A 600 -7.74 -13.59 15.13
CA LYS A 600 -8.51 -13.09 16.30
C LYS A 600 -8.34 -13.75 17.68
N SER A 601 -8.36 -15.07 17.81
CA SER A 601 -8.51 -15.79 19.08
C SER A 601 -7.31 -15.76 20.03
N ILE A 602 -6.09 -15.50 19.54
CA ILE A 602 -4.88 -15.54 20.39
C ILE A 602 -4.58 -14.18 21.05
N TYR A 603 -5.03 -13.08 20.44
CA TYR A 603 -4.67 -11.72 20.85
C TYR A 603 -5.84 -10.86 21.35
N ASP A 604 -7.08 -11.23 21.03
CA ASP A 604 -8.33 -10.57 21.46
C ASP A 604 -9.22 -11.63 22.14
N THR A 605 -8.84 -12.01 23.36
CA THR A 605 -9.42 -13.12 24.13
C THR A 605 -10.89 -12.85 24.50
N ASN A 606 -11.26 -11.58 24.65
CA ASN A 606 -12.61 -11.15 24.97
C ASN A 606 -13.42 -10.67 23.74
N ASN A 607 -12.82 -10.74 22.54
CA ASN A 607 -13.46 -10.47 21.26
C ASN A 607 -14.02 -9.04 21.15
N ASN A 608 -13.38 -8.07 21.81
CA ASN A 608 -13.79 -6.67 21.87
C ASN A 608 -13.18 -5.80 20.75
N GLY A 609 -12.38 -6.40 19.85
CA GLY A 609 -11.69 -5.71 18.76
C GLY A 609 -10.38 -5.04 19.15
N LYS A 610 -9.87 -5.26 20.36
CA LYS A 610 -8.58 -4.78 20.85
C LYS A 610 -7.67 -5.95 21.23
N VAL A 611 -6.35 -5.72 21.13
CA VAL A 611 -5.36 -6.69 21.58
C VAL A 611 -5.22 -6.58 23.10
N ASP A 612 -5.57 -7.63 23.83
CA ASP A 612 -5.61 -7.65 25.32
C ASP A 612 -4.21 -7.51 25.97
N LYS A 613 -3.14 -7.69 25.20
CA LYS A 613 -1.74 -7.52 25.65
C LYS A 613 -1.06 -6.25 25.13
N SER A 614 -1.79 -5.34 24.49
CA SER A 614 -1.22 -4.11 23.96
C SER A 614 -1.17 -3.02 25.03
N GLU A 615 0.01 -2.82 25.61
CA GLU A 615 0.32 -1.72 26.56
C GLU A 615 0.01 -0.32 25.98
N TYR A 616 -0.13 -0.21 24.65
CA TYR A 616 -0.31 1.07 23.94
C TYR A 616 -1.77 1.40 23.60
N ALA A 617 -2.67 0.40 23.56
CA ALA A 617 -4.05 0.58 23.09
C ALA A 617 -5.02 1.13 24.14
N ASP A 618 -4.65 1.08 25.42
CA ASP A 618 -5.45 1.66 26.52
C ASP A 618 -5.10 3.13 26.80
N SER A 619 -3.89 3.58 26.44
CA SER A 619 -3.46 4.99 26.57
C SER A 619 -3.78 5.85 25.34
N ALA A 620 -3.99 5.23 24.17
CA ALA A 620 -4.42 5.94 22.97
C ALA A 620 -5.95 6.15 23.02
N GLY A 621 -6.37 7.11 23.85
CA GLY A 621 -7.72 7.64 23.81
C GLY A 621 -8.13 8.04 22.38
N ASN A 622 -9.44 8.14 22.13
CA ASN A 622 -9.94 8.67 20.85
C ASN A 622 -9.32 10.06 20.58
N SER A 623 -9.29 10.53 19.33
CA SER A 623 -8.63 11.80 18.95
C SER A 623 -9.21 13.05 19.63
N ASN A 624 -10.19 12.89 20.52
CA ASN A 624 -10.85 13.94 21.29
C ASN A 624 -10.58 13.80 22.80
N THR A 625 -9.66 12.93 23.21
CA THR A 625 -9.29 12.68 24.62
C THR A 625 -7.77 12.59 24.80
N VAL A 626 -7.24 13.22 25.84
CA VAL A 626 -5.86 13.00 26.34
C VAL A 626 -6.00 12.36 27.72
N ASP A 627 -5.36 11.21 27.95
CA ASP A 627 -5.50 10.41 29.17
C ASP A 627 -6.96 10.11 29.57
N GLY A 628 -7.81 9.86 28.57
CA GLY A 628 -9.23 9.54 28.76
C GLY A 628 -10.12 10.73 29.16
N LYS A 629 -9.64 11.99 29.07
CA LYS A 629 -10.44 13.20 29.35
C LYS A 629 -10.61 14.10 28.14
N HIS A 630 -11.80 14.66 27.97
CA HIS A 630 -12.14 15.59 26.89
C HIS A 630 -11.70 17.02 27.21
N ALA A 631 -11.56 17.88 26.19
CA ALA A 631 -11.29 19.31 26.36
C ALA A 631 -12.28 20.01 27.31
N ALA A 632 -13.53 19.57 27.33
CA ALA A 632 -14.58 20.06 28.24
C ALA A 632 -14.33 19.70 29.72
N ASP A 633 -13.58 18.63 30.00
CA ASP A 633 -13.21 18.22 31.36
C ASP A 633 -12.09 19.11 31.95
N PHE A 634 -11.46 19.96 31.14
CA PHE A 634 -10.48 20.97 31.56
C PHE A 634 -11.10 22.33 31.87
N VAL A 635 -12.42 22.49 31.65
CA VAL A 635 -13.14 23.69 32.09
C VAL A 635 -13.40 23.55 33.60
N PRO A 636 -12.99 24.50 34.45
CA PRO A 636 -13.18 24.39 35.89
C PRO A 636 -14.68 24.39 36.24
N ASN A 637 -15.22 23.20 36.52
CA ASN A 637 -16.60 23.04 36.98
C ASN A 637 -16.73 23.45 38.45
N VAL A 638 -17.68 24.33 38.75
CA VAL A 638 -18.01 24.71 40.14
C VAL A 638 -18.81 23.57 40.78
N THR A 639 -18.25 22.95 41.83
CA THR A 639 -18.89 21.80 42.49
C THR A 639 -19.88 22.26 43.57
N ASP A 640 -21.12 21.74 43.56
CA ASP A 640 -22.09 22.00 44.63
C ASP A 640 -21.75 21.19 45.90
N ILE A 641 -21.60 21.89 47.03
CA ILE A 641 -21.22 21.37 48.34
C ILE A 641 -22.26 21.67 49.41
N SER A 642 -23.52 21.90 49.01
CA SER A 642 -24.62 22.34 49.89
C SER A 642 -24.88 21.48 51.13
N THR A 643 -24.31 20.28 51.26
CA THR A 643 -24.47 19.39 52.43
C THR A 643 -23.16 19.05 53.13
N THR A 644 -22.06 19.70 52.73
CA THR A 644 -20.70 19.36 53.20
C THR A 644 -20.29 20.27 54.36
N ASP A 645 -19.45 19.75 55.26
CA ASP A 645 -18.71 20.59 56.22
C ASP A 645 -17.49 21.21 55.52
N LEU A 646 -17.47 22.53 55.48
CA LEU A 646 -16.42 23.30 54.82
C LEU A 646 -15.05 23.16 55.51
N ASN A 647 -15.01 22.71 56.77
CA ASN A 647 -13.75 22.41 57.45
C ASN A 647 -13.06 21.15 56.89
N ASP A 648 -13.83 20.20 56.37
CA ASP A 648 -13.34 18.95 55.79
C ASP A 648 -12.98 19.10 54.30
N LEU A 649 -13.44 20.18 53.66
CA LEU A 649 -13.15 20.47 52.26
C LEU A 649 -11.75 21.05 52.10
N LEU A 650 -10.79 20.14 51.94
CA LEU A 650 -9.36 20.43 51.78
C LEU A 650 -8.86 20.25 50.34
N THR A 651 -9.73 20.06 49.37
CA THR A 651 -9.35 19.97 47.96
C THR A 651 -9.30 21.37 47.36
N THR A 652 -8.21 21.71 46.65
CA THR A 652 -8.12 23.00 45.95
C THR A 652 -9.13 23.03 44.80
N GLY A 653 -9.98 24.06 44.74
CA GLY A 653 -11.00 24.16 43.72
C GLY A 653 -12.02 25.29 43.94
N PHE A 654 -13.02 25.31 43.04
CA PHE A 654 -14.14 26.26 43.04
C PHE A 654 -15.43 25.51 43.39
N TYR A 655 -16.18 26.05 44.35
CA TYR A 655 -17.36 25.37 44.91
C TYR A 655 -18.52 26.35 45.09
N GLN A 656 -19.74 25.83 45.23
CA GLN A 656 -20.93 26.62 45.58
C GLN A 656 -21.82 25.86 46.55
N GLY A 657 -22.66 26.53 47.32
CA GLY A 657 -23.67 25.83 48.10
C GLY A 657 -24.49 26.73 49.01
N CYS A 658 -25.62 26.21 49.49
CA CYS A 658 -26.58 26.97 50.29
C CYS A 658 -26.68 26.60 51.77
N THR A 659 -26.43 25.32 52.11
CA THR A 659 -26.56 24.78 53.49
C THR A 659 -25.23 24.19 53.97
N VAL A 660 -24.16 24.93 53.72
CA VAL A 660 -22.79 24.48 53.99
C VAL A 660 -22.46 24.67 55.47
N THR A 661 -22.07 23.59 56.15
CA THR A 661 -21.68 23.65 57.57
C THR A 661 -20.33 24.38 57.68
N ASN A 662 -20.17 25.24 58.70
CA ASN A 662 -19.01 26.12 58.89
C ASN A 662 -18.79 27.18 57.79
N ALA A 663 -19.82 27.51 57.01
CA ALA A 663 -19.85 28.72 56.19
C ALA A 663 -20.02 29.99 57.07
N PRO A 664 -19.75 31.21 56.55
CA PRO A 664 -19.89 32.44 57.32
C PRO A 664 -21.32 32.70 57.86
N SER A 665 -22.34 32.23 57.15
CA SER A 665 -23.75 32.23 57.56
C SER A 665 -24.55 31.24 56.69
N ASN A 666 -25.83 31.02 57.00
CA ASN A 666 -26.70 30.24 56.14
C ASN A 666 -27.06 31.01 54.86
N GLY A 667 -26.85 30.40 53.70
CA GLY A 667 -27.28 30.91 52.42
C GLY A 667 -26.34 30.57 51.27
N TRP A 668 -26.70 31.00 50.05
CA TRP A 668 -25.92 30.72 48.85
C TRP A 668 -24.59 31.48 48.80
N TYR A 669 -23.50 30.73 48.77
CA TYR A 669 -22.12 31.21 48.62
C TYR A 669 -21.41 30.54 47.45
N TYR A 670 -20.51 31.31 46.83
CA TYR A 670 -19.43 30.79 46.02
C TYR A 670 -18.16 30.70 46.87
N PHE A 671 -17.48 29.56 46.84
CA PHE A 671 -16.28 29.30 47.63
C PHE A 671 -15.07 29.05 46.74
N VAL A 672 -13.92 29.54 47.18
CA VAL A 672 -12.61 29.19 46.62
C VAL A 672 -11.79 28.57 47.72
N VAL A 673 -11.36 27.32 47.53
CA VAL A 673 -10.49 26.61 48.47
C VAL A 673 -9.12 26.48 47.85
N ILE A 674 -8.09 26.89 48.58
CA ILE A 674 -6.69 26.80 48.15
C ILE A 674 -5.90 26.12 49.25
N LYS A 675 -5.56 24.85 49.05
CA LYS A 675 -4.71 24.09 49.96
C LYS A 675 -3.25 24.19 49.54
N TYR A 676 -2.38 24.43 50.52
CA TYR A 676 -0.93 24.34 50.34
C TYR A 676 -0.50 22.87 50.22
N GLN A 677 0.57 22.57 49.47
CA GLN A 677 0.99 21.18 49.18
C GLN A 677 1.34 20.34 50.44
N GLY A 678 1.54 20.97 51.61
CA GLY A 678 1.76 20.30 52.90
C GLY A 678 0.49 20.03 53.73
N THR A 679 0.66 19.48 54.93
CA THR A 679 -0.44 19.29 55.89
C THR A 679 -0.65 20.56 56.74
N GLY A 680 -1.91 20.91 57.00
CA GLY A 680 -2.26 21.92 58.00
C GLY A 680 -2.38 23.38 57.55
N TRP A 681 -2.29 23.68 56.25
CA TRP A 681 -2.45 25.04 55.70
C TRP A 681 -3.45 25.10 54.53
N CYS A 682 -4.51 25.89 54.68
CA CYS A 682 -5.54 26.09 53.66
C CYS A 682 -6.12 27.50 53.76
N VAL A 683 -6.41 28.14 52.63
CA VAL A 683 -7.13 29.41 52.57
C VAL A 683 -8.49 29.16 51.95
N GLN A 684 -9.53 29.77 52.51
CA GLN A 684 -10.88 29.71 51.97
C GLN A 684 -11.46 31.12 51.81
N TYR A 685 -12.04 31.36 50.65
CA TYR A 685 -12.82 32.56 50.34
C TYR A 685 -14.28 32.17 50.19
N ALA A 686 -15.19 33.04 50.65
CA ALA A 686 -16.62 32.87 50.47
C ALA A 686 -17.26 34.19 50.01
N THR A 687 -17.90 34.16 48.84
CA THR A 687 -18.59 35.31 48.25
C THR A 687 -20.09 35.04 48.23
N GLY A 688 -20.88 35.86 48.93
CA GLY A 688 -22.34 35.72 48.93
C GLY A 688 -22.96 36.27 47.65
N PHE A 689 -23.94 35.55 47.07
CA PHE A 689 -24.59 35.94 45.82
C PHE A 689 -25.59 37.12 45.93
N GLY A 690 -25.94 37.54 47.15
CA GLY A 690 -26.85 38.67 47.39
C GLY A 690 -28.35 38.29 47.41
N SER A 691 -29.22 39.26 47.69
CA SER A 691 -30.62 39.03 48.06
C SER A 691 -31.58 38.88 46.86
N GLY A 692 -32.17 37.69 46.70
CA GLY A 692 -33.26 37.39 45.74
C GLY A 692 -34.16 36.17 46.05
N SER A 693 -34.10 35.61 47.26
CA SER A 693 -34.72 34.33 47.71
C SER A 693 -34.49 34.12 49.23
N THR A 694 -35.25 33.21 49.86
CA THR A 694 -35.30 32.98 51.33
C THR A 694 -34.02 32.43 51.96
N ASN A 695 -33.04 31.97 51.15
CA ASN A 695 -31.77 31.38 51.63
C ASN A 695 -30.54 32.15 51.10
N ASN A 696 -30.55 33.49 51.14
CA ASN A 696 -29.43 34.26 50.61
C ASN A 696 -28.44 34.72 51.65
N ALA A 697 -27.17 34.47 51.33
CA ALA A 697 -26.05 35.09 52.00
C ALA A 697 -26.00 36.59 51.69
N PRO A 698 -25.55 37.43 52.65
CA PRO A 698 -25.26 38.83 52.37
C PRO A 698 -24.20 38.95 51.27
N ASN A 699 -24.33 39.95 50.39
CA ASN A 699 -23.38 40.25 49.31
C ASN A 699 -22.05 40.84 49.86
N ASN A 700 -21.33 40.00 50.61
CA ASN A 700 -20.06 40.29 51.23
C ASN A 700 -19.05 39.19 50.84
N ILE A 701 -17.77 39.54 50.87
CA ILE A 701 -16.67 38.60 50.70
C ILE A 701 -16.06 38.31 52.07
N TYR A 702 -15.87 37.04 52.37
CA TYR A 702 -15.24 36.53 53.59
C TYR A 702 -13.99 35.73 53.25
N MET A 703 -13.03 35.71 54.18
CA MET A 703 -11.81 34.92 54.11
C MET A 703 -11.57 34.25 55.46
N ARG A 704 -11.08 33.01 55.45
CA ARG A 704 -10.47 32.38 56.62
C ARG A 704 -9.25 31.56 56.21
N VAL A 705 -8.38 31.30 57.18
CA VAL A 705 -7.16 30.52 56.99
C VAL A 705 -7.11 29.41 58.02
N MET A 706 -6.72 28.21 57.61
CA MET A 706 -6.29 27.14 58.50
C MET A 706 -4.78 27.26 58.71
N ARG A 707 -4.33 27.35 59.96
CA ARG A 707 -2.91 27.35 60.34
C ARG A 707 -2.64 26.23 61.33
N GLY A 708 -1.67 25.38 61.03
CA GLY A 708 -1.32 24.25 61.90
C GLY A 708 -2.47 23.26 62.14
N GLY A 709 -3.40 23.13 61.20
CA GLY A 709 -4.57 22.24 61.31
C GLY A 709 -5.77 22.81 62.08
N SER A 710 -5.72 24.06 62.52
CA SER A 710 -6.85 24.76 63.16
C SER A 710 -7.37 25.89 62.26
N TRP A 711 -8.69 26.01 62.13
CA TRP A 711 -9.35 27.07 61.35
C TRP A 711 -9.50 28.35 62.17
N ASP A 712 -9.11 29.48 61.59
CA ASP A 712 -9.51 30.79 62.10
C ASP A 712 -11.02 31.04 61.89
N GLY A 713 -11.55 32.01 62.64
CA GLY A 713 -12.86 32.57 62.36
C GLY A 713 -12.93 33.27 61.00
N TRP A 714 -14.13 33.36 60.43
CA TRP A 714 -14.36 34.08 59.17
C TRP A 714 -14.15 35.58 59.34
N THR A 715 -13.21 36.14 58.58
CA THR A 715 -12.97 37.58 58.50
C THR A 715 -13.72 38.14 57.29
N LYS A 716 -14.50 39.20 57.49
CA LYS A 716 -15.18 39.92 56.41
C LYS A 716 -14.20 40.89 55.73
N VAL A 717 -14.00 40.75 54.42
CA VAL A 717 -12.98 41.48 53.65
C VAL A 717 -13.57 42.59 52.78
N LEU A 718 -14.85 42.47 52.37
CA LEU A 718 -15.52 43.51 51.57
C LEU A 718 -17.04 43.57 51.86
N THR A 719 -17.61 44.77 51.90
CA THR A 719 -19.06 45.01 51.96
C THR A 719 -19.52 45.82 50.76
N ASN A 720 -20.57 45.38 50.07
CA ASN A 720 -21.24 46.19 49.04
C ASN A 720 -22.21 47.21 49.67
N LYS A 721 -21.75 47.97 50.66
CA LYS A 721 -22.53 49.02 51.32
C LYS A 721 -22.08 50.37 50.75
N THR A 722 -23.00 51.06 50.07
CA THR A 722 -22.89 52.48 49.76
C THR A 722 -22.90 53.28 51.07
N GLY A 723 -21.72 53.44 51.68
CA GLY A 723 -21.50 54.25 52.88
C GLY A 723 -20.79 53.51 54.00
N THR A 724 -19.50 53.81 54.19
CA THR A 724 -18.72 53.50 55.38
C THR A 724 -19.25 54.30 56.56
N THR A 725 -19.62 53.65 57.67
CA THR A 725 -19.95 54.35 58.92
C THR A 725 -18.72 54.43 59.82
N TRP A 726 -18.67 55.41 60.72
CA TRP A 726 -17.54 55.58 61.66
C TRP A 726 -17.27 54.35 62.55
N ASN A 727 -18.29 53.50 62.76
CA ASN A 727 -18.14 52.25 63.50
C ASN A 727 -17.40 51.16 62.70
N ASP A 728 -17.40 51.23 61.37
CA ASP A 728 -16.74 50.25 60.49
C ASP A 728 -15.20 50.48 60.43
N LEU A 729 -14.72 51.65 60.89
CA LEU A 729 -13.30 52.02 60.93
C LEU A 729 -12.60 51.72 62.27
N LYS A 730 -13.33 51.36 63.33
CA LYS A 730 -12.76 51.16 64.68
C LYS A 730 -12.13 49.77 64.92
N GLY A 731 -12.09 48.92 63.90
CA GLY A 731 -11.53 47.57 63.98
C GLY A 731 -10.24 47.36 63.19
N VAL A 732 -9.52 48.43 62.83
CA VAL A 732 -8.18 48.38 62.22
C VAL A 732 -7.14 48.92 63.21
#